data_AF-A0A3D2CB94-F1
#
_entry.id   AF-A0A3D2CB94-F1
#
_cell.length_a   1.000
_cell.length_b   1.000
_cell.length_c   1.000
_cell.angle_alpha   90.00
_cell.angle_beta   90.00
_cell.angle_gamma   90.00
#
_symmetry.space_group_name_H-M   'P 1'
#
loop_
_entity.id
_entity.type
_entity.pdbx_description
1 polymer ?
#
loop_
_entity_poly.entity_id
_entity_poly.type
_entity_poly.pdbx_seq_one_letter_code
_entity_poly.pdbx_strand_id
1 'polypeptide(L)'
;MMPSPTQSFWAGVGDCSIRGCIRGSPWPESRGARCPGKCGRTLSTARGRVRILFREIPACACATPVMCSPAPSEAIARTVRGGHGRCTHSTHGATMPPESADRRVQVWGLLGVVFLSAVLFGTVHSPSWGVVAIAAAGLVVHWMAFGSKVRQPSSTVVSGLFAAALVLAGLLWLLPVGTSLRGVLQPGVAPTLRQVSTVLGVDRLALAIDPGAALRSVGRGGVVVALGWVAAGVVRNRSRRLRVVAGLVAVCAAVSVLGQVHAALSLSSMYGASGIPSGPLRSGYFAPFVNPNHGGLYCALGLPLIVGIGRRRDPAQNAALAIAGMLCVAGVVVSGSRGAGLAAFVGILFAVGWTVPPLAARALLGLVGTVGAAVIGHVAWLGLEETGRRWLPGDGQQFDGGRLAIWSDAWSAFQAAPAGVGGGGFATAWRMVEMGPRYGDAVHAHNDLLQVLVEQGAAVGIGWWVLASAPPVLATRRLLRLGLGRRRRLLAGLVGAYCTLAVSSLVSFPAHIGALAIVGAVLAGMLVGAAGQEERPVSPAVQQAARGVHALVTGLGLTLTLTAWMAPGPLMPAPTLAALDAQLQERPLWLRGWLTRADHHLAEGDTVAALDDLMVASLVWPSVPWPHVARARLLGRMGRRVEARSAWKRALSLNFPNNDNVDRWILEAVEGSADPAMELFEVIPERADRLRDAGGTAMELGDAMVATLFYERAHQLNPAFGLPLVRLMLDEGLPREAWKTHQALPEATRESCRGRVVAANLALALKKPDAALAAARSAIRACPEGNEQAWMVLVRSRLATGDQTAVEPMVALVQGHPRQYGLRRALVDALLAAHDYNAAMTHIQVLVTTGVATERERTLLERLDRGLPVLPRR
;
A
#
# COMPACT_ATOMS: atom_id res chain seq x y z
N MET A 1 -4.91 0.11 -30.63
CA MET A 1 -3.55 0.58 -30.97
C MET A 1 -3.67 2.05 -31.36
N MET A 2 -3.09 2.97 -30.58
CA MET A 2 -2.94 4.38 -30.95
C MET A 2 -1.43 4.68 -31.02
N PRO A 3 -0.94 5.42 -32.03
CA PRO A 3 0.48 5.71 -32.17
C PRO A 3 0.88 6.91 -31.31
N SER A 4 2.03 6.81 -30.63
CA SER A 4 2.68 7.95 -29.98
C SER A 4 3.55 8.72 -30.98
N PRO A 5 3.60 10.07 -30.93
CA PRO A 5 4.49 10.84 -31.79
C PRO A 5 5.95 10.79 -31.30
N THR A 6 6.84 10.82 -32.27
CA THR A 6 8.30 10.72 -32.22
C THR A 6 9.03 12.03 -31.88
N GLN A 7 10.15 11.86 -31.16
CA GLN A 7 11.51 12.40 -31.37
C GLN A 7 11.84 13.90 -31.30
N SER A 8 12.94 14.18 -30.57
CA SER A 8 14.18 14.88 -30.96
C SER A 8 14.94 15.24 -29.66
N PHE A 9 16.27 15.33 -29.51
CA PHE A 9 17.51 15.16 -30.27
C PHE A 9 18.62 15.16 -29.19
N TRP A 10 19.79 14.55 -29.39
CA TRP A 10 21.13 15.07 -28.99
C TRP A 10 22.20 14.00 -29.25
N ALA A 11 23.17 14.35 -30.09
CA ALA A 11 24.36 13.59 -30.41
C ALA A 11 25.60 14.44 -30.09
N GLY A 12 26.68 13.75 -29.69
CA GLY A 12 28.07 14.25 -29.64
C GLY A 12 28.44 14.99 -28.34
N VAL A 13 29.64 14.92 -27.76
CA VAL A 13 30.96 14.36 -28.13
C VAL A 13 31.76 14.29 -26.81
N GLY A 14 32.75 13.39 -26.67
CA GLY A 14 33.93 13.68 -25.84
C GLY A 14 34.56 12.52 -25.07
N ASP A 15 35.30 11.67 -25.76
CA ASP A 15 36.37 10.85 -25.19
C ASP A 15 37.51 11.74 -24.64
N CYS A 16 38.04 11.40 -23.47
CA CYS A 16 39.39 11.79 -23.10
C CYS A 16 39.98 10.80 -22.08
N SER A 17 40.85 9.91 -22.59
CA SER A 17 41.69 9.00 -21.82
C SER A 17 42.94 9.71 -21.30
N ILE A 18 43.34 9.47 -20.05
CA ILE A 18 44.73 9.66 -19.61
C ILE A 18 45.18 8.45 -18.79
N ARG A 19 46.26 7.82 -19.28
CA ARG A 19 47.09 6.76 -18.66
C ARG A 19 48.23 7.38 -17.84
N GLY A 20 48.73 6.57 -16.89
CA GLY A 20 50.10 6.62 -16.35
C GLY A 20 50.21 7.26 -14.95
N CYS A 21 51.10 6.87 -14.04
CA CYS A 21 52.13 5.83 -13.99
C CYS A 21 52.62 5.70 -12.51
N ILE A 22 52.85 4.46 -12.07
CA ILE A 22 53.98 3.90 -11.27
C ILE A 22 54.77 4.81 -10.29
N ARG A 23 54.88 4.34 -9.03
CA ARG A 23 56.07 4.28 -8.11
C ARG A 23 55.54 3.91 -6.70
N GLY A 24 56.10 3.11 -5.82
CA GLY A 24 57.36 2.36 -5.67
C GLY A 24 57.45 1.95 -4.18
N SER A 25 57.74 0.69 -3.89
CA SER A 25 58.20 0.14 -2.58
C SER A 25 59.61 0.69 -2.24
N PRO A 26 60.25 0.53 -1.03
CA PRO A 26 60.28 -0.66 -0.14
C PRO A 26 60.48 -0.50 1.41
N TRP A 27 60.07 -1.54 2.19
CA TRP A 27 60.68 -2.17 3.41
C TRP A 27 61.02 -1.33 4.70
N PRO A 28 61.57 -1.89 5.82
CA PRO A 28 60.89 -2.72 6.85
C PRO A 28 61.26 -2.34 8.33
N GLU A 29 60.73 -3.06 9.34
CA GLU A 29 61.42 -3.58 10.55
C GLU A 29 60.55 -3.73 11.83
N SER A 30 60.41 -5.00 12.25
CA SER A 30 60.90 -5.60 13.50
C SER A 30 60.36 -5.27 14.93
N ARG A 31 60.08 -6.39 15.64
CA ARG A 31 60.25 -6.73 17.07
C ARG A 31 59.31 -6.16 18.15
N GLY A 32 58.82 -7.08 19.00
CA GLY A 32 58.34 -6.76 20.35
C GLY A 32 57.52 -7.87 21.03
N ALA A 33 58.18 -8.93 21.49
CA ALA A 33 57.59 -9.94 22.37
C ALA A 33 57.30 -9.38 23.78
N ARG A 34 56.22 -9.84 24.44
CA ARG A 34 56.12 -9.90 25.91
C ARG A 34 55.09 -10.94 26.38
N CYS A 35 55.56 -11.78 27.30
CA CYS A 35 54.88 -12.89 27.98
C CYS A 35 53.83 -12.47 29.02
N PRO A 36 53.02 -13.43 29.55
CA PRO A 36 51.72 -13.17 30.16
C PRO A 36 51.75 -13.14 31.71
N GLY A 37 50.81 -12.40 32.30
CA GLY A 37 50.55 -12.40 33.74
C GLY A 37 49.07 -12.68 34.04
N LYS A 38 48.81 -13.87 34.58
CA LYS A 38 47.54 -14.28 35.21
C LYS A 38 47.38 -13.56 36.55
N CYS A 39 46.17 -13.08 36.86
CA CYS A 39 45.66 -13.03 38.23
C CYS A 39 44.13 -13.10 38.19
N GLY A 40 43.58 -14.23 38.61
CA GLY A 40 42.15 -14.41 38.84
C GLY A 40 41.71 -13.76 40.15
N ARG A 41 40.42 -13.46 40.25
CA ARG A 41 39.64 -13.46 41.51
C ARG A 41 38.16 -13.60 41.17
N THR A 42 37.66 -14.81 41.39
CA THR A 42 36.27 -15.12 41.70
C THR A 42 35.96 -14.65 43.12
N LEU A 43 34.80 -14.00 43.34
CA LEU A 43 34.06 -14.12 44.59
C LEU A 43 32.60 -13.69 44.39
N SER A 44 31.74 -14.61 44.78
CA SER A 44 30.28 -14.59 44.83
C SER A 44 29.74 -13.54 45.79
N THR A 45 28.71 -12.80 45.39
CA THR A 45 27.84 -12.07 46.31
C THR A 45 26.52 -12.80 46.45
N ALA A 46 26.33 -13.45 47.59
CA ALA A 46 25.06 -13.98 48.07
C ALA A 46 24.12 -12.82 48.44
N ARG A 47 22.84 -13.01 48.12
CA ARG A 47 21.73 -12.12 48.44
C ARG A 47 21.27 -12.39 49.87
N GLY A 48 21.22 -11.36 50.70
CA GLY A 48 20.48 -11.36 51.97
C GLY A 48 19.78 -10.03 52.14
N ARG A 49 18.45 -10.00 51.92
CA ARG A 49 17.57 -8.88 52.28
C ARG A 49 17.02 -9.18 53.67
N VAL A 50 17.28 -8.32 54.64
CA VAL A 50 16.45 -8.22 55.85
C VAL A 50 16.12 -6.74 56.05
N ARG A 51 14.81 -6.46 56.11
CA ARG A 51 14.18 -5.18 56.47
C ARG A 51 13.66 -5.36 57.88
N ILE A 52 14.13 -4.57 58.85
CA ILE A 52 13.38 -4.28 60.08
C ILE A 52 13.56 -2.79 60.41
N LEU A 53 12.46 -2.19 60.84
CA LEU A 53 12.23 -0.78 61.14
C LEU A 53 12.49 -0.43 62.62
N PHE A 54 12.76 0.87 62.81
CA PHE A 54 12.43 1.74 63.95
C PHE A 54 13.25 1.75 65.25
N ARG A 55 13.75 2.98 65.51
CA ARG A 55 13.72 3.80 66.74
C ARG A 55 14.80 3.68 67.84
N GLU A 56 15.18 4.90 68.26
CA GLU A 56 15.62 5.37 69.58
C GLU A 56 17.12 5.34 69.98
N ILE A 57 17.57 6.54 70.34
CA ILE A 57 18.81 7.01 71.02
C ILE A 57 18.65 6.66 72.52
N PRO A 58 19.66 6.28 73.35
CA PRO A 58 20.77 7.19 73.73
C PRO A 58 22.14 6.61 74.17
N ALA A 59 23.14 7.51 74.06
CA ALA A 59 24.26 7.86 74.96
C ALA A 59 25.20 6.82 75.65
N CYS A 60 26.45 7.29 75.80
CA CYS A 60 27.57 6.87 76.67
C CYS A 60 28.41 5.66 76.21
N ALA A 61 29.73 5.57 76.43
CA ALA A 61 30.83 6.49 76.74
C ALA A 61 32.14 5.65 76.70
N CYS A 62 33.28 6.34 76.67
CA CYS A 62 34.63 5.94 77.11
C CYS A 62 35.72 5.50 76.09
N ALA A 63 36.89 6.13 76.34
CA ALA A 63 38.29 5.75 76.08
C ALA A 63 39.06 6.36 74.87
N THR A 64 39.51 7.60 75.12
CA THR A 64 40.80 8.32 74.83
C THR A 64 42.10 7.53 74.52
N PRO A 65 43.28 8.17 74.25
CA PRO A 65 43.60 9.55 73.78
C PRO A 65 44.74 9.63 72.72
N VAL A 66 44.95 10.80 72.07
CA VAL A 66 46.29 11.43 71.91
C VAL A 66 46.13 12.97 71.89
N MET A 67 47.03 13.62 72.64
CA MET A 67 47.20 15.05 72.90
C MET A 67 47.63 15.88 71.68
N CYS A 68 47.21 17.15 71.62
CA CYS A 68 48.10 18.32 71.75
C CYS A 68 47.27 19.62 71.86
N SER A 69 47.76 20.51 72.71
CA SER A 69 47.16 21.72 73.28
C SER A 69 47.72 23.00 72.57
N PRO A 70 47.57 24.25 73.06
CA PRO A 70 46.39 25.13 72.87
C PRO A 70 46.73 26.58 72.41
N ALA A 71 45.68 27.35 72.03
CA ALA A 71 45.41 28.78 72.35
C ALA A 71 46.41 29.91 71.93
N PRO A 72 46.02 31.22 71.85
CA PRO A 72 44.84 31.86 72.47
C PRO A 72 44.00 32.84 71.61
N SER A 73 42.93 33.27 72.30
CA SER A 73 41.96 34.37 72.18
C SER A 73 42.49 35.70 71.59
N GLU A 74 41.68 36.67 71.15
CA GLU A 74 40.54 37.28 71.83
C GLU A 74 39.78 38.25 70.90
N ALA A 75 38.60 38.69 71.37
CA ALA A 75 37.56 39.43 70.67
C ALA A 75 37.81 40.94 70.45
N ILE A 76 36.98 41.57 69.61
CA ILE A 76 36.15 42.78 69.89
C ILE A 76 35.80 43.54 68.59
N ALA A 77 34.55 44.00 68.56
CA ALA A 77 33.88 44.76 67.51
C ALA A 77 34.48 46.14 67.17
N ARG A 78 34.34 46.59 65.91
CA ARG A 78 33.65 47.84 65.52
C ARG A 78 33.76 48.13 64.01
N THR A 79 32.62 48.53 63.47
CA THR A 79 32.38 49.35 62.27
C THR A 79 33.52 50.26 61.83
N VAL A 80 33.91 50.23 60.54
CA VAL A 80 34.25 51.42 59.72
C VAL A 80 33.98 51.14 58.23
N ARG A 81 33.37 52.15 57.60
CA ARG A 81 33.08 52.32 56.16
C ARG A 81 34.34 52.28 55.29
N GLY A 82 34.16 51.90 54.03
CA GLY A 82 34.94 52.48 52.92
C GLY A 82 35.65 51.46 52.04
N GLY A 83 35.24 51.38 50.77
CA GLY A 83 35.99 50.65 49.74
C GLY A 83 35.11 49.97 48.70
N HIS A 84 34.42 50.75 47.86
CA HIS A 84 33.92 50.26 46.58
C HIS A 84 35.10 49.94 45.65
N GLY A 85 35.71 48.78 45.82
CA GLY A 85 36.55 48.16 44.81
C GLY A 85 35.65 47.56 43.73
N ARG A 86 35.35 48.33 42.67
CA ARG A 86 34.85 47.75 41.42
C ARG A 86 35.97 46.88 40.84
N CYS A 87 35.93 45.58 41.14
CA CYS A 87 36.60 44.60 40.32
C CYS A 87 35.91 44.62 38.94
N THR A 88 36.42 45.44 38.04
CA THR A 88 36.24 45.28 36.60
C THR A 88 36.94 43.98 36.22
N HIS A 89 36.28 42.84 36.47
CA HIS A 89 36.62 41.61 35.78
C HIS A 89 36.44 41.90 34.30
N SER A 90 37.57 42.11 33.63
CA SER A 90 37.64 42.12 32.18
C SER A 90 36.93 40.87 31.70
N THR A 91 35.76 41.07 31.10
CA THR A 91 35.08 40.08 30.29
C THR A 91 35.97 39.83 29.08
N HIS A 92 37.08 39.11 29.28
CA HIS A 92 37.72 38.41 28.20
C HIS A 92 36.64 37.52 27.61
N GLY A 93 36.12 37.95 26.46
CA GLY A 93 35.13 37.24 25.69
C GLY A 93 35.71 35.88 25.36
N ALA A 94 35.46 34.91 26.24
CA ALA A 94 35.71 33.51 26.00
C ALA A 94 34.79 33.15 24.83
N THR A 95 35.33 33.26 23.63
CA THR A 95 34.71 32.80 22.40
C THR A 95 34.32 31.36 22.66
N MET A 96 33.00 31.11 22.76
CA MET A 96 32.51 29.77 23.01
C MET A 96 33.15 28.83 22.00
N PRO A 97 33.77 27.73 22.44
CA PRO A 97 34.54 26.89 21.55
C PRO A 97 33.69 26.46 20.34
N PRO A 98 34.29 26.40 19.14
CA PRO A 98 33.59 26.15 17.87
C PRO A 98 32.81 24.81 17.82
N GLU A 99 32.97 23.96 18.83
CA GLU A 99 32.26 22.69 19.02
C GLU A 99 30.72 22.82 18.92
N SER A 100 30.13 24.02 19.05
CA SER A 100 28.69 24.23 18.94
C SER A 100 28.13 24.20 17.51
N ALA A 101 28.93 24.43 16.47
CA ALA A 101 28.47 24.53 15.09
C ALA A 101 28.22 23.14 14.47
N ASP A 102 29.20 22.24 14.48
CA ASP A 102 29.10 20.89 13.90
C ASP A 102 27.94 20.08 14.50
N ARG A 103 27.74 20.23 15.82
CA ARG A 103 26.66 19.55 16.54
C ARG A 103 25.27 20.02 16.11
N ARG A 104 25.15 21.28 15.64
CA ARG A 104 23.90 21.80 15.07
C ARG A 104 23.69 21.26 13.66
N VAL A 105 24.74 21.22 12.84
CA VAL A 105 24.69 20.65 11.48
C VAL A 105 24.20 19.19 11.52
N GLN A 106 24.68 18.37 12.46
CA GLN A 106 24.21 16.98 12.58
C GLN A 106 22.71 16.85 12.91
N VAL A 107 22.20 17.69 13.83
CA VAL A 107 20.77 17.65 14.22
C VAL A 107 19.89 18.13 13.07
N TRP A 108 20.25 19.24 12.44
CA TRP A 108 19.48 19.81 11.33
C TRP A 108 19.61 19.01 10.05
N GLY A 109 20.78 18.42 9.77
CA GLY A 109 20.97 17.51 8.66
C GLY A 109 20.11 16.26 8.80
N LEU A 110 20.02 15.67 10.00
CA LEU A 110 19.15 14.53 10.25
C LEU A 110 17.67 14.88 10.04
N LEU A 111 17.22 16.03 10.56
CA LEU A 111 15.85 16.52 10.37
C LEU A 111 15.57 16.89 8.90
N GLY A 112 16.57 17.43 8.20
CA GLY A 112 16.50 17.75 6.78
C GLY A 112 16.31 16.50 5.93
N VAL A 113 17.06 15.42 6.20
CA VAL A 113 16.86 14.13 5.53
C VAL A 113 15.46 13.56 5.80
N VAL A 114 14.98 13.62 7.04
CA VAL A 114 13.62 13.17 7.39
C VAL A 114 12.56 13.98 6.64
N PHE A 115 12.64 15.31 6.67
CA PHE A 115 11.71 16.19 5.96
C PHE A 115 11.74 15.94 4.45
N LEU A 116 12.93 15.86 3.86
CA LEU A 116 13.13 15.56 2.45
C LEU A 116 12.53 14.21 2.06
N SER A 117 12.70 13.18 2.89
CA SER A 117 12.13 11.85 2.63
C SER A 117 10.61 11.84 2.59
N ALA A 118 9.97 12.69 3.42
CA ALA A 118 8.53 12.87 3.40
C ALA A 118 8.09 13.61 2.14
N VAL A 119 8.66 14.79 1.84
CA VAL A 119 8.23 15.64 0.72
C VAL A 119 8.54 15.06 -0.66
N LEU A 120 9.55 14.21 -0.81
CA LEU A 120 9.85 13.54 -2.09
C LEU A 120 8.94 12.31 -2.34
N PHE A 121 7.62 12.54 -2.39
CA PHE A 121 6.59 11.54 -2.65
C PHE A 121 6.56 10.39 -1.62
N GLY A 122 6.84 10.68 -0.34
CA GLY A 122 6.95 9.64 0.68
C GLY A 122 8.05 8.61 0.39
N THR A 123 9.01 8.95 -0.48
CA THR A 123 10.13 8.11 -0.95
C THR A 123 9.72 6.71 -1.39
N VAL A 124 8.70 6.60 -2.24
CA VAL A 124 8.35 5.33 -2.90
C VAL A 124 9.07 5.14 -4.24
N HIS A 125 9.42 6.23 -4.93
CA HIS A 125 10.06 6.21 -6.24
C HIS A 125 11.59 6.09 -6.15
N SER A 126 12.21 5.42 -7.11
CA SER A 126 13.67 5.23 -7.15
C SER A 126 14.47 6.55 -7.20
N PRO A 127 14.08 7.58 -7.98
CA PRO A 127 14.78 8.86 -7.96
C PRO A 127 14.77 9.54 -6.59
N SER A 128 13.64 9.51 -5.89
CA SER A 128 13.53 10.05 -4.53
C SER A 128 14.50 9.35 -3.57
N TRP A 129 14.66 8.03 -3.70
CA TRP A 129 15.65 7.27 -2.93
C TRP A 129 17.09 7.66 -3.24
N GLY A 130 17.42 7.93 -4.51
CA GLY A 130 18.74 8.43 -4.91
C GLY A 130 19.10 9.75 -4.21
N VAL A 131 18.18 10.72 -4.24
CA VAL A 131 18.37 12.02 -3.57
C VAL A 131 18.54 11.85 -2.06
N VAL A 132 17.69 11.03 -1.43
CA VAL A 132 17.79 10.77 0.01
C VAL A 132 19.08 10.01 0.38
N ALA A 133 19.53 9.09 -0.47
CA ALA A 133 20.79 8.38 -0.26
C ALA A 133 21.99 9.34 -0.30
N ILE A 134 22.03 10.28 -1.24
CA ILE A 134 23.07 11.32 -1.31
C ILE A 134 23.06 12.19 -0.04
N ALA A 135 21.88 12.65 0.38
CA ALA A 135 21.74 13.46 1.59
C ALA A 135 22.17 12.67 2.86
N ALA A 136 21.79 11.40 2.95
CA ALA A 136 22.19 10.51 4.03
C ALA A 136 23.71 10.28 4.03
N ALA A 137 24.33 10.07 2.87
CA ALA A 137 25.77 9.91 2.73
C ALA A 137 26.53 11.16 3.19
N GLY A 138 26.12 12.34 2.75
CA GLY A 138 26.72 13.60 3.21
C GLY A 138 26.63 13.77 4.73
N LEU A 139 25.48 13.43 5.32
CA LEU A 139 25.30 13.44 6.77
C LEU A 139 26.19 12.42 7.49
N VAL A 140 26.32 11.20 6.95
CA VAL A 140 27.18 10.16 7.52
C VAL A 140 28.65 10.55 7.46
N VAL A 141 29.12 11.05 6.32
CA VAL A 141 30.51 11.54 6.15
C VAL A 141 30.80 12.67 7.14
N HIS A 142 29.91 13.65 7.25
CA HIS A 142 30.03 14.73 8.22
C HIS A 142 30.04 14.19 9.66
N TRP A 143 29.17 13.23 9.98
CA TRP A 143 29.14 12.60 11.30
C TRP A 143 30.43 11.81 11.60
N MET A 144 31.00 11.11 10.62
CA MET A 144 32.27 10.40 10.79
C MET A 144 33.44 11.36 11.01
N ALA A 145 33.51 12.45 10.23
CA ALA A 145 34.56 13.45 10.34
C ALA A 145 34.56 14.16 11.69
N PHE A 146 33.38 14.63 12.14
CA PHE A 146 33.28 15.53 13.30
C PHE A 146 32.70 14.86 14.56
N GLY A 147 31.99 13.74 14.43
CA GLY A 147 31.38 12.99 15.54
C GLY A 147 32.29 11.93 16.17
N SER A 148 33.43 11.63 15.55
CA SER A 148 34.37 10.55 15.91
C SER A 148 35.02 10.71 17.30
N LYS A 149 35.00 11.89 17.91
CA LYS A 149 35.56 12.08 19.25
C LYS A 149 34.70 11.45 20.35
N VAL A 150 33.43 11.13 20.08
CA VAL A 150 32.52 10.55 21.09
C VAL A 150 32.57 9.02 21.04
N ARG A 151 33.03 8.40 22.14
CA ARG A 151 33.06 6.93 22.26
C ARG A 151 31.66 6.33 22.31
N GLN A 152 31.33 5.42 21.39
CA GLN A 152 29.99 4.82 21.29
C GLN A 152 29.76 3.78 22.41
N PRO A 153 28.52 3.62 22.89
CA PRO A 153 28.20 2.58 23.85
C PRO A 153 28.13 1.22 23.15
N SER A 154 28.31 0.13 23.91
CA SER A 154 28.32 -1.22 23.35
C SER A 154 27.00 -1.56 22.66
N SER A 155 25.87 -1.14 23.20
CA SER A 155 24.54 -1.34 22.56
C SER A 155 24.45 -0.74 21.15
N THR A 156 25.00 0.46 20.92
CA THR A 156 24.96 1.06 19.57
C THR A 156 25.86 0.30 18.61
N VAL A 157 27.05 -0.10 19.06
CA VAL A 157 28.00 -0.86 18.24
C VAL A 157 27.43 -2.23 17.88
N VAL A 158 26.92 -2.98 18.86
CA VAL A 158 26.35 -4.32 18.64
C VAL A 158 25.13 -4.25 17.75
N SER A 159 24.16 -3.37 18.04
CA SER A 159 22.93 -3.27 17.23
C SER A 159 23.23 -2.90 15.79
N GLY A 160 24.18 -1.99 15.54
CA GLY A 160 24.46 -1.60 14.18
C GLY A 160 25.39 -2.57 13.44
N LEU A 161 26.28 -3.31 14.12
CA LEU A 161 26.99 -4.45 13.52
C LEU A 161 26.01 -5.57 13.14
N PHE A 162 25.02 -5.84 14.00
CA PHE A 162 23.96 -6.80 13.69
C PHE A 162 23.11 -6.34 12.50
N ALA A 163 22.72 -5.06 12.46
CA ALA A 163 22.02 -4.49 11.31
C ALA A 163 22.84 -4.55 10.01
N ALA A 164 24.13 -4.24 10.09
CA ALA A 164 25.08 -4.38 8.98
C ALA A 164 25.14 -5.82 8.47
N ALA A 165 25.23 -6.79 9.38
CA ALA A 165 25.23 -8.21 9.02
C ALA A 165 23.93 -8.63 8.32
N LEU A 166 22.77 -8.14 8.75
CA LEU A 166 21.49 -8.42 8.07
C LEU A 166 21.41 -7.80 6.67
N VAL A 167 21.92 -6.57 6.49
CA VAL A 167 22.00 -5.94 5.15
C VAL A 167 22.94 -6.74 4.24
N LEU A 168 24.10 -7.16 4.74
CA LEU A 168 25.05 -7.98 3.99
C LEU A 168 24.51 -9.37 3.69
N ALA A 169 23.74 -9.98 4.61
CA ALA A 169 23.05 -11.24 4.36
C ALA A 169 22.08 -11.11 3.18
N GLY A 170 21.48 -9.93 2.96
CA GLY A 170 20.68 -9.60 1.78
C GLY A 170 21.39 -9.84 0.44
N LEU A 171 22.72 -9.76 0.39
CA LEU A 171 23.51 -10.07 -0.81
C LEU A 171 23.55 -11.56 -1.14
N LEU A 172 23.28 -12.45 -0.18
CA LEU A 172 23.25 -13.90 -0.41
C LEU A 172 22.17 -14.29 -1.42
N TRP A 173 21.10 -13.50 -1.53
CA TRP A 173 20.05 -13.71 -2.52
C TRP A 173 20.49 -13.40 -3.96
N LEU A 174 21.61 -12.73 -4.15
CA LEU A 174 22.17 -12.47 -5.49
C LEU A 174 23.05 -13.63 -5.97
N LEU A 175 23.34 -14.62 -5.12
CA LEU A 175 24.17 -15.75 -5.50
C LEU A 175 23.44 -16.63 -6.53
N PRO A 176 24.10 -16.98 -7.65
CA PRO A 176 23.56 -17.93 -8.61
C PRO A 176 23.54 -19.33 -7.98
N VAL A 177 22.36 -19.93 -7.91
CA VAL A 177 22.15 -21.26 -7.34
C VAL A 177 21.61 -22.22 -8.41
N GLY A 178 22.06 -23.48 -8.35
CA GLY A 178 21.52 -24.55 -9.19
C GLY A 178 20.14 -25.02 -8.73
N THR A 179 19.48 -25.80 -9.59
CA THR A 179 18.11 -26.31 -9.38
C THR A 179 17.99 -27.19 -8.12
N SER A 180 19.00 -27.98 -7.78
CA SER A 180 19.01 -28.84 -6.58
C SER A 180 19.00 -28.02 -5.28
N LEU A 181 19.89 -27.04 -5.16
CA LEU A 181 19.95 -26.17 -3.97
C LEU A 181 18.67 -25.33 -3.85
N ARG A 182 18.13 -24.84 -4.98
CA ARG A 182 16.85 -24.15 -5.01
C ARG A 182 15.69 -25.04 -4.55
N GLY A 183 15.68 -26.32 -4.91
CA GLY A 183 14.68 -27.28 -4.45
C GLY A 183 14.64 -27.43 -2.92
N VAL A 184 15.79 -27.23 -2.25
CA VAL A 184 15.88 -27.25 -0.78
C VAL A 184 15.46 -25.91 -0.17
N LEU A 185 15.95 -24.79 -0.73
CA LEU A 185 15.74 -23.45 -0.14
C LEU A 185 14.35 -22.86 -0.45
N GLN A 186 13.80 -23.16 -1.63
CA GLN A 186 12.56 -22.58 -2.17
C GLN A 186 11.69 -23.65 -2.85
N PRO A 187 11.26 -24.70 -2.12
CA PRO A 187 10.64 -25.90 -2.70
C PRO A 187 9.39 -25.62 -3.54
N GLY A 188 8.55 -24.65 -3.14
CA GLY A 188 7.32 -24.32 -3.86
C GLY A 188 7.54 -23.47 -5.12
N VAL A 189 8.68 -22.79 -5.23
CA VAL A 189 9.02 -21.93 -6.39
C VAL A 189 9.97 -22.65 -7.36
N ALA A 190 10.71 -23.64 -6.86
CA ALA A 190 11.69 -24.41 -7.63
C ALA A 190 11.12 -25.05 -8.91
N PRO A 191 9.92 -25.67 -8.95
CA PRO A 191 9.39 -26.26 -10.18
C PRO A 191 9.24 -25.24 -11.31
N THR A 192 8.64 -24.09 -11.02
CA THR A 192 8.48 -23.00 -12.00
C THR A 192 9.83 -22.48 -12.48
N LEU A 193 10.77 -22.27 -11.56
CA LEU A 193 12.10 -21.76 -11.92
C LEU A 193 12.96 -22.79 -12.67
N ARG A 194 12.73 -24.10 -12.49
CA ARG A 194 13.31 -25.15 -13.35
C ARG A 194 12.78 -25.10 -14.77
N GLN A 195 11.48 -24.83 -14.95
CA GLN A 195 10.91 -24.65 -16.28
C GLN A 195 11.52 -23.41 -16.95
N VAL A 196 11.60 -22.29 -16.23
CA VAL A 196 12.27 -21.07 -16.72
C VAL A 196 13.71 -21.35 -17.11
N SER A 197 14.47 -22.05 -16.26
CA SER A 197 15.89 -22.33 -16.51
C SER A 197 16.09 -23.23 -17.73
N THR A 198 15.19 -24.20 -17.94
CA THR A 198 15.17 -25.08 -19.12
C THR A 198 14.91 -24.29 -20.41
N VAL A 199 13.89 -23.43 -20.40
CA VAL A 199 13.49 -22.63 -21.58
C VAL A 199 14.49 -21.51 -21.90
N LEU A 200 15.25 -21.01 -20.91
CA LEU A 200 16.35 -20.06 -21.11
C LEU A 200 17.70 -20.75 -21.40
N GLY A 201 17.80 -22.07 -21.29
CA GLY A 201 19.06 -22.79 -21.44
C GLY A 201 20.13 -22.40 -20.41
N VAL A 202 19.73 -22.12 -19.16
CA VAL A 202 20.64 -21.73 -18.06
C VAL A 202 20.58 -22.71 -16.90
N ASP A 203 21.73 -23.10 -16.35
CA ASP A 203 21.79 -24.06 -15.23
C ASP A 203 21.66 -23.41 -13.86
N ARG A 204 21.89 -22.09 -13.79
CA ARG A 204 21.92 -21.33 -12.53
C ARG A 204 21.21 -20.01 -12.69
N LEU A 205 20.37 -19.70 -11.72
CA LEU A 205 19.69 -18.41 -11.58
C LEU A 205 20.00 -17.86 -10.19
N ALA A 206 19.98 -16.53 -10.02
CA ALA A 206 20.11 -15.91 -8.71
C ALA A 206 19.03 -16.40 -7.75
N LEU A 207 19.37 -16.61 -6.47
CA LEU A 207 18.43 -17.13 -5.45
C LEU A 207 17.21 -16.21 -5.26
N ALA A 208 17.35 -14.89 -5.45
CA ALA A 208 16.24 -13.96 -5.56
C ALA A 208 15.42 -14.23 -6.83
N ILE A 209 14.10 -14.16 -6.70
CA ILE A 209 13.22 -14.24 -7.88
C ILE A 209 13.12 -12.92 -8.66
N ASP A 210 13.46 -11.80 -8.01
CA ASP A 210 13.75 -10.50 -8.64
C ASP A 210 15.08 -9.95 -8.07
N PRO A 211 16.22 -10.38 -8.62
CA PRO A 211 17.57 -9.93 -8.24
C PRO A 211 17.72 -8.40 -8.24
N GLY A 212 17.13 -7.70 -9.21
CA GLY A 212 17.16 -6.25 -9.28
C GLY A 212 16.43 -5.59 -8.11
N ALA A 213 15.27 -6.13 -7.70
CA ALA A 213 14.56 -5.69 -6.52
C ALA A 213 15.32 -6.02 -5.22
N ALA A 214 15.96 -7.19 -5.15
CA ALA A 214 16.77 -7.59 -4.00
C ALA A 214 17.96 -6.64 -3.81
N LEU A 215 18.66 -6.30 -4.89
CA LEU A 215 19.76 -5.34 -4.88
C LEU A 215 19.31 -3.95 -4.40
N ARG A 216 18.16 -3.47 -4.90
CA ARG A 216 17.55 -2.22 -4.43
C ARG A 216 17.19 -2.27 -2.95
N SER A 217 16.67 -3.40 -2.47
CA SER A 217 16.32 -3.60 -1.06
C SER A 217 17.55 -3.52 -0.15
N VAL A 218 18.67 -4.15 -0.56
CA VAL A 218 19.97 -4.03 0.14
C VAL A 218 20.45 -2.58 0.16
N GLY A 219 20.39 -1.88 -0.98
CA GLY A 219 20.75 -0.46 -1.06
C GLY A 219 19.97 0.41 -0.08
N ARG A 220 18.64 0.29 -0.11
CA ARG A 220 17.72 1.02 0.79
C ARG A 220 17.95 0.65 2.26
N GLY A 221 18.12 -0.64 2.55
CA GLY A 221 18.44 -1.14 3.89
C GLY A 221 19.72 -0.53 4.45
N GLY A 222 20.78 -0.45 3.61
CA GLY A 222 22.04 0.21 3.97
C GLY A 222 21.85 1.69 4.35
N VAL A 223 21.09 2.45 3.57
CA VAL A 223 20.78 3.87 3.85
C VAL A 223 20.00 4.01 5.18
N VAL A 224 18.96 3.20 5.37
CA VAL A 224 18.12 3.22 6.58
C VAL A 224 18.93 2.88 7.83
N VAL A 225 19.77 1.83 7.78
CA VAL A 225 20.66 1.44 8.88
C VAL A 225 21.68 2.55 9.20
N ALA A 226 22.26 3.17 8.18
CA ALA A 226 23.22 4.27 8.36
C ALA A 226 22.58 5.47 9.08
N LEU A 227 21.35 5.85 8.70
CA LEU A 227 20.62 6.94 9.35
C LEU A 227 20.25 6.61 10.80
N GLY A 228 19.81 5.38 11.07
CA GLY A 228 19.56 4.92 12.44
C GLY A 228 20.82 4.98 13.32
N TRP A 229 21.97 4.60 12.75
CA TRP A 229 23.26 4.72 13.44
C TRP A 229 23.60 6.18 13.75
N VAL A 230 23.54 7.06 12.75
CA VAL A 230 23.82 8.50 12.94
C VAL A 230 22.91 9.06 14.02
N ALA A 231 21.61 8.74 13.99
CA ALA A 231 20.66 9.16 15.01
C ALA A 231 21.11 8.72 16.41
N ALA A 232 21.50 7.45 16.59
CA ALA A 232 22.00 6.93 17.86
C ALA A 232 23.22 7.70 18.38
N GLY A 233 24.13 8.10 17.48
CA GLY A 233 25.29 8.93 17.83
C GLY A 233 24.92 10.38 18.18
N VAL A 234 24.02 11.00 17.41
CA VAL A 234 23.68 12.43 17.52
C VAL A 234 22.87 12.73 18.78
N VAL A 235 21.93 11.88 19.18
CA VAL A 235 20.93 12.18 20.23
C VAL A 235 21.31 11.70 21.64
N ARG A 236 22.61 11.46 21.87
CA ARG A 236 23.13 11.04 23.19
C ARG A 236 23.01 12.13 24.24
N ASN A 237 23.01 13.40 23.86
CA ASN A 237 22.70 14.50 24.79
C ASN A 237 21.19 14.75 24.83
N ARG A 238 20.63 14.89 26.04
CA ARG A 238 19.23 15.24 26.26
C ARG A 238 18.78 16.47 25.47
N SER A 239 19.58 17.53 25.42
CA SER A 239 19.25 18.77 24.70
C SER A 239 19.15 18.53 23.20
N ARG A 240 20.06 17.72 22.63
CA ARG A 240 20.01 17.35 21.20
C ARG A 240 18.82 16.45 20.91
N ARG A 241 18.56 15.46 21.77
CA ARG A 241 17.39 14.58 21.67
C ARG A 241 16.10 15.39 21.63
N LEU A 242 15.95 16.34 22.56
CA LEU A 242 14.78 17.20 22.60
C LEU A 242 14.63 18.02 21.31
N ARG A 243 15.71 18.55 20.74
CA ARG A 243 15.66 19.27 19.45
C ARG A 243 15.23 18.36 18.30
N VAL A 244 15.77 17.14 18.22
CA VAL A 244 15.35 16.16 17.20
C VAL A 244 13.87 15.80 17.39
N VAL A 245 13.41 15.51 18.62
CA VAL A 245 11.99 15.22 18.89
C VAL A 245 11.09 16.39 18.50
N ALA A 246 11.46 17.62 18.88
CA ALA A 246 10.68 18.81 18.49
C ALA A 246 10.67 19.03 16.97
N GLY A 247 11.81 18.79 16.30
CA GLY A 247 11.89 18.83 14.85
C GLY A 247 11.02 17.78 14.16
N LEU A 248 11.01 16.54 14.66
CA LEU A 248 10.13 15.49 14.15
C LEU A 248 8.65 15.87 14.29
N VAL A 249 8.25 16.42 15.44
CA VAL A 249 6.88 16.95 15.64
C VAL A 249 6.55 18.04 14.63
N ALA A 250 7.48 18.97 14.38
CA ALA A 250 7.29 20.02 13.38
C ALA A 250 7.14 19.45 11.96
N VAL A 251 7.92 18.42 11.59
CA VAL A 251 7.80 17.73 10.29
C VAL A 251 6.45 17.02 10.19
N CYS A 252 5.99 16.30 11.22
CA CYS A 252 4.67 15.66 11.24
C CYS A 252 3.53 16.68 11.07
N ALA A 253 3.61 17.82 11.76
CA ALA A 253 2.64 18.90 11.63
C ALA A 253 2.67 19.55 10.23
N ALA A 254 3.85 19.77 9.66
CA ALA A 254 4.00 20.32 8.30
C ALA A 254 3.41 19.38 7.24
N VAL A 255 3.68 18.08 7.33
CA VAL A 255 3.07 17.06 6.45
C VAL A 255 1.54 17.06 6.59
N SER A 256 1.02 17.22 7.82
CA SER A 256 -0.42 17.33 8.04
C SER A 256 -1.02 18.57 7.37
N VAL A 257 -0.37 19.74 7.51
CA VAL A 257 -0.83 20.98 6.86
C VAL A 257 -0.86 20.80 5.35
N LEU A 258 0.19 20.22 4.76
CA LEU A 258 0.20 19.92 3.32
C LEU A 258 -0.96 19.00 2.92
N GLY A 259 -1.22 17.95 3.69
CA GLY A 259 -2.35 17.02 3.46
C GLY A 259 -3.70 17.73 3.49
N GLN A 260 -3.91 18.59 4.49
CA GLN A 260 -5.12 19.39 4.64
C GLN A 260 -5.31 20.39 3.50
N VAL A 261 -4.23 21.06 3.07
CA VAL A 261 -4.27 22.00 1.93
C VAL A 261 -4.62 21.26 0.64
N HIS A 262 -4.03 20.08 0.38
CA HIS A 262 -4.39 19.28 -0.80
C HIS A 262 -5.86 18.84 -0.79
N ALA A 263 -6.37 18.42 0.36
CA ALA A 263 -7.76 18.04 0.52
C ALA A 263 -8.70 19.24 0.31
N ALA A 264 -8.38 20.40 0.89
CA ALA A 264 -9.16 21.63 0.73
C ALA A 264 -9.17 22.12 -0.72
N LEU A 265 -8.08 21.96 -1.46
CA LEU A 265 -7.96 22.32 -2.87
C LEU A 265 -8.47 21.23 -3.84
N SER A 266 -8.94 20.09 -3.32
CA SER A 266 -9.39 18.94 -4.13
C SER A 266 -8.39 18.53 -5.23
N LEU A 267 -7.09 18.58 -4.94
CA LEU A 267 -6.06 18.26 -5.92
C LEU A 267 -6.15 16.79 -6.33
N SER A 268 -6.32 16.54 -7.63
CA SER A 268 -6.38 15.19 -8.22
C SER A 268 -5.01 14.56 -8.44
N SER A 269 -3.93 15.33 -8.30
CA SER A 269 -2.55 14.92 -8.53
C SER A 269 -1.63 15.32 -7.37
N MET A 270 -0.49 14.62 -7.23
CA MET A 270 0.48 14.98 -6.18
C MET A 270 1.14 16.31 -6.50
N TYR A 271 1.02 17.23 -5.54
CA TYR A 271 1.49 18.62 -5.65
C TYR A 271 0.90 19.37 -6.84
N GLY A 272 -0.24 18.92 -7.39
CA GLY A 272 -0.83 19.52 -8.58
C GLY A 272 -0.11 19.20 -9.91
N ALA A 273 1.02 18.48 -9.89
CA ALA A 273 1.87 18.30 -11.08
C ALA A 273 2.16 16.84 -11.45
N SER A 274 2.30 15.94 -10.46
CA SER A 274 2.63 14.54 -10.74
C SER A 274 1.34 13.76 -11.03
N GLY A 275 1.05 13.59 -12.32
CA GLY A 275 0.01 12.70 -12.83
C GLY A 275 0.41 11.24 -12.62
N ILE A 276 0.44 10.77 -11.38
CA ILE A 276 0.40 9.33 -11.14
C ILE A 276 -0.96 8.88 -11.66
N PRO A 277 -1.03 8.02 -12.69
CA PRO A 277 -2.28 7.66 -13.34
C PRO A 277 -3.24 7.11 -12.30
N SER A 278 -4.16 7.97 -11.88
CA SER A 278 -5.28 7.64 -11.03
C SER A 278 -6.25 6.90 -11.92
N GLY A 279 -6.10 5.58 -11.97
CA GLY A 279 -7.21 4.74 -12.40
C GLY A 279 -8.47 5.15 -11.60
N PRO A 280 -9.67 5.02 -12.18
CA PRO A 280 -10.92 5.60 -11.67
C PRO A 280 -11.37 5.16 -10.26
N LEU A 281 -10.59 4.33 -9.56
CA LEU A 281 -10.96 3.66 -8.31
C LEU A 281 -9.97 3.85 -7.15
N ARG A 282 -8.89 4.63 -7.29
CA ARG A 282 -7.94 4.82 -6.17
C ARG A 282 -8.40 5.94 -5.23
N SER A 283 -8.44 5.62 -3.93
CA SER A 283 -8.62 6.56 -2.82
C SER A 283 -7.73 7.79 -2.97
N GLY A 284 -8.25 8.99 -2.65
CA GLY A 284 -7.51 10.25 -2.74
C GLY A 284 -6.13 10.22 -2.06
N TYR A 285 -5.20 11.05 -2.54
CA TYR A 285 -3.84 11.13 -2.02
C TYR A 285 -3.75 11.96 -0.72
N PHE A 286 -2.72 11.75 0.10
CA PHE A 286 -2.44 12.59 1.28
C PHE A 286 -1.11 13.32 1.12
N ALA A 287 -1.17 14.45 0.44
CA ALA A 287 -0.04 15.30 0.06
C ALA A 287 1.20 14.56 -0.47
N PRO A 288 2.29 14.32 0.30
CA PRO A 288 3.41 13.55 -0.22
C PRO A 288 3.12 12.06 -0.43
N PHE A 289 2.08 11.50 0.17
CA PHE A 289 1.89 10.06 0.22
C PHE A 289 0.89 9.59 -0.84
N VAL A 290 1.33 8.63 -1.65
CA VAL A 290 0.50 7.90 -2.63
C VAL A 290 -0.69 7.22 -1.99
N ASN A 291 -0.50 6.73 -0.76
CA ASN A 291 -1.56 6.11 0.02
C ASN A 291 -1.87 7.00 1.22
N PRO A 292 -3.11 7.50 1.36
CA PRO A 292 -3.48 8.39 2.46
C PRO A 292 -3.27 7.73 3.82
N ASN A 293 -3.37 6.40 3.90
CA ASN A 293 -3.12 5.66 5.13
C ASN A 293 -1.71 5.87 5.70
N HIS A 294 -0.71 6.03 4.83
CA HIS A 294 0.68 6.24 5.23
C HIS A 294 0.93 7.68 5.67
N GLY A 295 0.27 8.65 5.02
CA GLY A 295 0.29 10.04 5.45
C GLY A 295 -0.34 10.24 6.83
N GLY A 296 -1.52 9.64 7.05
CA GLY A 296 -2.16 9.59 8.37
C GLY A 296 -1.27 8.96 9.44
N LEU A 297 -0.60 7.84 9.12
CA LEU A 297 0.35 7.21 10.05
C LEU A 297 1.52 8.13 10.36
N TYR A 298 2.05 8.86 9.37
CA TYR A 298 3.14 9.80 9.58
C TYR A 298 2.75 10.92 10.55
N CYS A 299 1.52 11.44 10.44
CA CYS A 299 0.95 12.41 11.39
C CYS A 299 0.75 11.79 12.79
N ALA A 300 0.30 10.54 12.87
CA ALA A 300 0.10 9.80 14.12
C ALA A 300 1.38 9.71 14.97
N LEU A 301 2.57 9.65 14.35
CA LEU A 301 3.85 9.62 15.07
C LEU A 301 4.10 10.87 15.93
N GLY A 302 3.60 12.03 15.50
CA GLY A 302 3.79 13.29 16.23
C GLY A 302 3.12 13.29 17.61
N LEU A 303 2.01 12.58 17.77
CA LEU A 303 1.17 12.62 18.98
C LEU A 303 1.89 12.08 20.24
N PRO A 304 2.42 10.85 20.27
CA PRO A 304 3.19 10.37 21.43
C PRO A 304 4.47 11.17 21.66
N LEU A 305 5.08 11.75 20.62
CA LEU A 305 6.24 12.64 20.77
C LEU A 305 5.87 13.94 21.52
N ILE A 306 4.73 14.56 21.19
CA ILE A 306 4.20 15.75 21.89
C ILE A 306 3.95 15.44 23.36
N VAL A 307 3.31 14.30 23.66
CA VAL A 307 3.12 13.82 25.05
C VAL A 307 4.48 13.68 25.77
N GLY A 308 5.48 13.12 25.09
CA GLY A 308 6.81 12.93 25.65
C GLY A 308 7.57 14.24 25.93
N ILE A 309 7.41 15.26 25.09
CA ILE A 309 7.93 16.61 25.36
C ILE A 309 7.25 17.17 26.62
N GLY A 310 5.93 17.06 26.67
CA GLY A 310 5.06 17.49 27.76
C GLY A 310 5.12 18.99 28.06
N ARG A 311 4.43 19.42 29.13
CA ARG A 311 4.36 20.84 29.52
C ARG A 311 5.74 21.46 29.75
N ARG A 312 5.99 22.56 29.04
CA ARG A 312 7.15 23.45 29.09
C ARG A 312 6.87 24.61 30.04
N ARG A 313 7.94 25.25 30.52
CA ARG A 313 7.82 26.45 31.36
C ARG A 313 7.32 27.66 30.55
N ASP A 314 7.74 27.71 29.30
CA ASP A 314 7.37 28.75 28.35
C ASP A 314 5.96 28.47 27.77
N PRO A 315 4.98 29.37 27.95
CA PRO A 315 3.63 29.20 27.42
C PRO A 315 3.60 29.18 25.88
N ALA A 316 4.47 29.91 25.19
CA ALA A 316 4.51 29.92 23.72
C ALA A 316 4.90 28.54 23.17
N GLN A 317 5.86 27.86 23.82
CA GLN A 317 6.21 26.48 23.48
C GLN A 317 5.05 25.51 23.71
N ASN A 318 4.24 25.72 24.76
CA ASN A 318 3.06 24.88 25.00
C ASN A 318 1.98 25.11 23.95
N ALA A 319 1.72 26.37 23.57
CA ALA A 319 0.79 26.71 22.50
C ALA A 319 1.23 26.08 21.17
N ALA A 320 2.52 26.19 20.81
CA ALA A 320 3.06 25.56 19.61
C ALA A 320 2.89 24.04 19.61
N LEU A 321 3.12 23.37 20.74
CA LEU A 321 2.90 21.93 20.87
C LEU A 321 1.43 21.54 20.78
N ALA A 322 0.52 22.35 21.33
CA ALA A 322 -0.91 22.13 21.24
C ALA A 322 -1.39 22.29 19.79
N ILE A 323 -0.96 23.34 19.08
CA ILE A 323 -1.24 23.55 17.67
C ILE A 323 -0.70 22.39 16.82
N ALA A 324 0.56 21.99 17.02
CA ALA A 324 1.13 20.84 16.33
C ALA A 324 0.35 19.54 16.59
N GLY A 325 -0.15 19.35 17.82
CA GLY A 325 -1.00 18.22 18.19
C GLY A 325 -2.33 18.23 17.47
N MET A 326 -3.03 19.38 17.47
CA MET A 326 -4.29 19.55 16.74
C MET A 326 -4.09 19.30 15.24
N LEU A 327 -3.01 19.81 14.65
CA LEU A 327 -2.67 19.55 13.25
C LEU A 327 -2.42 18.07 13.01
N CYS A 328 -1.66 17.36 13.87
CA CYS A 328 -1.44 15.93 13.72
C CYS A 328 -2.74 15.12 13.82
N VAL A 329 -3.65 15.46 14.74
CA VAL A 329 -4.98 14.84 14.86
C VAL A 329 -5.80 15.09 13.59
N ALA A 330 -5.86 16.34 13.12
CA ALA A 330 -6.56 16.68 11.88
C ALA A 330 -6.01 15.89 10.68
N GLY A 331 -4.68 15.71 10.59
CA GLY A 331 -4.06 14.90 9.54
C GLY A 331 -4.46 13.42 9.60
N VAL A 332 -4.53 12.84 10.80
CA VAL A 332 -5.04 11.46 10.99
C VAL A 332 -6.50 11.38 10.54
N VAL A 333 -7.35 12.33 10.92
CA VAL A 333 -8.77 12.34 10.56
C VAL A 333 -8.97 12.50 9.05
N VAL A 334 -8.34 13.51 8.43
CA VAL A 334 -8.43 13.79 6.99
C VAL A 334 -7.94 12.62 6.14
N SER A 335 -6.96 11.84 6.64
CA SER A 335 -6.48 10.66 5.92
C SER A 335 -7.48 9.52 5.79
N GLY A 336 -8.56 9.51 6.59
CA GLY A 336 -9.51 8.38 6.66
C GLY A 336 -8.90 7.07 7.19
N SER A 337 -7.67 7.11 7.72
CA SER A 337 -6.90 5.91 8.07
C SER A 337 -7.25 5.38 9.46
N ARG A 338 -8.11 4.35 9.51
CA ARG A 338 -8.43 3.61 10.74
C ARG A 338 -7.17 3.07 11.43
N GLY A 339 -6.25 2.51 10.64
CA GLY A 339 -4.99 1.96 11.14
C GLY A 339 -4.10 3.02 11.78
N ALA A 340 -4.03 4.23 11.21
CA ALA A 340 -3.28 5.34 11.80
C ALA A 340 -3.89 5.82 13.12
N GLY A 341 -5.22 5.91 13.21
CA GLY A 341 -5.92 6.25 14.45
C GLY A 341 -5.66 5.25 15.58
N LEU A 342 -5.79 3.94 15.30
CA LEU A 342 -5.48 2.89 16.26
C LEU A 342 -4.00 2.92 16.69
N ALA A 343 -3.09 3.07 15.73
CA ALA A 343 -1.66 3.14 16.01
C ALA A 343 -1.28 4.38 16.85
N ALA A 344 -1.88 5.54 16.57
CA ALA A 344 -1.74 6.75 17.38
C ALA A 344 -2.18 6.51 18.81
N PHE A 345 -3.37 5.93 18.98
CA PHE A 345 -3.96 5.64 20.28
C PHE A 345 -3.08 4.72 21.12
N VAL A 346 -2.60 3.60 20.55
CA VAL A 346 -1.68 2.70 21.25
C VAL A 346 -0.37 3.42 21.59
N GLY A 347 0.20 4.21 20.68
CA GLY A 347 1.42 4.97 20.96
C GLY A 347 1.25 5.97 22.10
N ILE A 348 0.13 6.68 22.16
CA ILE A 348 -0.22 7.61 23.24
C ILE A 348 -0.38 6.84 24.56
N LEU A 349 -1.07 5.71 24.57
CA LEU A 349 -1.21 4.84 25.75
C LEU A 349 0.15 4.43 26.32
N PHE A 350 1.07 3.98 25.45
CA PHE A 350 2.43 3.65 25.85
C PHE A 350 3.16 4.88 26.43
N ALA A 351 3.13 6.02 25.73
CA ALA A 351 3.78 7.24 26.20
C ALA A 351 3.24 7.65 27.58
N VAL A 352 1.92 7.74 27.72
CA VAL A 352 1.23 8.14 28.95
C VAL A 352 1.49 7.14 30.08
N GLY A 353 1.28 5.84 29.86
CA GLY A 353 1.45 4.80 30.87
C GLY A 353 2.85 4.76 31.48
N TRP A 354 3.88 5.11 30.70
CA TRP A 354 5.25 5.24 31.20
C TRP A 354 5.55 6.60 31.86
N THR A 355 4.74 7.64 31.63
CA THR A 355 4.93 8.97 32.22
C THR A 355 4.31 9.16 33.61
N VAL A 356 3.20 8.47 33.90
CA VAL A 356 2.43 8.62 35.14
C VAL A 356 2.81 7.56 36.21
N PRO A 357 2.54 7.80 37.51
CA PRO A 357 2.71 6.78 38.56
C PRO A 357 1.89 5.52 38.26
N PRO A 358 2.32 4.32 38.67
CA PRO A 358 1.70 3.05 38.24
C PRO A 358 0.22 2.91 38.62
N LEU A 359 -0.24 3.47 39.74
CA LEU A 359 -1.67 3.46 40.11
C LEU A 359 -2.49 4.34 39.17
N ALA A 360 -2.04 5.57 38.93
CA ALA A 360 -2.66 6.48 37.97
C ALA A 360 -2.55 5.96 36.53
N ALA A 361 -1.45 5.26 36.20
CA ALA A 361 -1.26 4.59 34.93
C ALA A 361 -2.33 3.52 34.74
N ARG A 362 -2.58 2.66 35.73
CA ARG A 362 -3.62 1.62 35.65
C ARG A 362 -5.02 2.22 35.51
N ALA A 363 -5.35 3.23 36.30
CA ALA A 363 -6.65 3.92 36.21
C ALA A 363 -6.83 4.62 34.85
N LEU A 364 -5.79 5.28 34.35
CA LEU A 364 -5.81 6.00 33.08
C LEU A 364 -5.78 5.05 31.88
N LEU A 365 -5.03 3.94 31.94
CA LEU A 365 -5.07 2.87 30.93
C LEU A 365 -6.45 2.22 30.92
N GLY A 366 -7.08 2.01 32.08
CA GLY A 366 -8.46 1.54 32.19
C GLY A 366 -9.43 2.52 31.52
N LEU A 367 -9.41 3.79 31.93
CA LEU A 367 -10.27 4.84 31.37
C LEU A 367 -10.06 5.01 29.86
N VAL A 368 -8.80 5.19 29.43
CA VAL A 368 -8.48 5.40 28.01
C VAL A 368 -8.75 4.13 27.21
N GLY A 369 -8.53 2.94 27.76
CA GLY A 369 -8.94 1.69 27.15
C GLY A 369 -10.46 1.61 26.96
N THR A 370 -11.23 2.03 27.96
CA THR A 370 -12.71 2.05 27.90
C THR A 370 -13.21 3.09 26.91
N VAL A 371 -12.70 4.31 26.96
CA VAL A 371 -13.04 5.40 26.03
C VAL A 371 -12.55 5.08 24.61
N GLY A 372 -11.37 4.49 24.47
CA GLY A 372 -10.83 4.06 23.18
C GLY A 372 -11.64 2.93 22.56
N ALA A 373 -12.04 1.92 23.35
CA ALA A 373 -12.95 0.88 22.90
C ALA A 373 -14.33 1.46 22.56
N ALA A 374 -14.83 2.42 23.35
CA ALA A 374 -16.08 3.11 23.06
C ALA A 374 -15.97 3.97 21.79
N VAL A 375 -14.88 4.70 21.54
CA VAL A 375 -14.67 5.53 20.34
C VAL A 375 -14.42 4.65 19.12
N ILE A 376 -13.58 3.62 19.21
CA ILE A 376 -13.37 2.67 18.11
C ILE A 376 -14.68 1.95 17.81
N GLY A 377 -15.40 1.50 18.85
CA GLY A 377 -16.72 0.90 18.73
C GLY A 377 -17.74 1.87 18.12
N HIS A 378 -17.75 3.13 18.53
CA HIS A 378 -18.70 4.14 18.08
C HIS A 378 -18.37 4.66 16.67
N VAL A 379 -17.10 4.83 16.30
CA VAL A 379 -16.67 5.12 14.92
C VAL A 379 -16.95 3.92 14.03
N ALA A 380 -16.76 2.70 14.53
CA ALA A 380 -17.13 1.50 13.81
C ALA A 380 -18.66 1.36 13.65
N TRP A 381 -19.43 1.83 14.63
CA TRP A 381 -20.89 1.72 14.71
C TRP A 381 -21.63 2.83 13.95
N LEU A 382 -21.32 4.11 14.19
CA LEU A 382 -22.02 5.25 13.58
C LEU A 382 -21.45 5.69 12.22
N GLY A 383 -20.20 5.35 11.90
CA GLY A 383 -19.52 5.90 10.73
C GLY A 383 -19.35 4.96 9.55
N LEU A 384 -19.24 3.65 9.76
CA LEU A 384 -18.70 2.78 8.71
C LEU A 384 -19.70 2.30 7.67
N GLU A 385 -20.96 2.06 8.02
CA GLU A 385 -21.94 1.71 6.99
C GLU A 385 -22.55 2.95 6.33
N GLU A 386 -23.09 3.90 7.09
CA GLU A 386 -23.80 5.04 6.49
C GLU A 386 -22.86 6.05 5.81
N THR A 387 -21.70 6.31 6.43
CA THR A 387 -20.70 7.27 5.90
C THR A 387 -19.78 6.56 4.90
N GLY A 388 -19.46 5.28 5.13
CA GLY A 388 -18.77 4.45 4.15
C GLY A 388 -19.57 4.30 2.85
N ARG A 389 -20.88 4.02 2.91
CA ARG A 389 -21.74 3.95 1.71
C ARG A 389 -21.91 5.30 1.00
N ARG A 390 -21.89 6.42 1.73
CA ARG A 390 -21.99 7.77 1.15
C ARG A 390 -20.69 8.27 0.49
N TRP A 391 -19.53 7.89 1.01
CA TRP A 391 -18.24 8.39 0.52
C TRP A 391 -17.46 7.37 -0.34
N LEU A 392 -17.84 6.10 -0.30
CA LEU A 392 -17.32 5.02 -1.15
C LEU A 392 -18.50 4.31 -1.82
N PRO A 393 -19.02 4.84 -2.94
CA PRO A 393 -20.01 4.14 -3.73
C PRO A 393 -19.33 2.93 -4.37
N GLY A 394 -19.45 1.78 -3.72
CA GLY A 394 -18.88 0.52 -4.18
C GLY A 394 -19.57 -0.62 -3.48
N ASP A 395 -20.39 -1.33 -4.24
CA ASP A 395 -21.25 -2.45 -3.82
C ASP A 395 -20.49 -3.44 -2.92
N GLY A 396 -20.76 -3.38 -1.60
CA GLY A 396 -20.40 -4.44 -0.65
C GLY A 396 -18.92 -4.86 -0.59
N GLN A 397 -17.96 -4.02 -1.02
CA GLN A 397 -16.55 -4.39 -0.95
C GLN A 397 -16.14 -4.70 0.50
N GLN A 398 -15.55 -5.88 0.67
CA GLN A 398 -15.27 -6.52 1.95
C GLN A 398 -14.64 -5.54 2.95
N PHE A 399 -15.17 -5.53 4.17
CA PHE A 399 -14.78 -4.60 5.25
C PHE A 399 -13.28 -4.64 5.61
N ASP A 400 -12.61 -5.75 5.27
CA ASP A 400 -11.18 -6.00 5.47
C ASP A 400 -10.30 -5.57 4.26
N GLY A 401 -10.91 -5.10 3.17
CA GLY A 401 -10.23 -4.80 1.91
C GLY A 401 -9.53 -6.02 1.28
N GLY A 402 -9.96 -7.22 1.63
CA GLY A 402 -9.35 -8.48 1.22
C GLY A 402 -8.02 -8.82 1.90
N ARG A 403 -7.63 -8.11 2.98
CA ARG A 403 -6.33 -8.27 3.64
C ARG A 403 -6.12 -9.65 4.25
N LEU A 404 -7.16 -10.29 4.80
CA LEU A 404 -7.01 -11.64 5.36
C LEU A 404 -6.62 -12.66 4.30
N ALA A 405 -7.18 -12.53 3.09
CA ALA A 405 -6.77 -13.35 1.95
C ALA A 405 -5.31 -13.05 1.56
N ILE A 406 -4.91 -11.77 1.48
CA ILE A 406 -3.52 -11.39 1.20
C ILE A 406 -2.56 -11.98 2.26
N TRP A 407 -2.95 -12.01 3.53
CA TRP A 407 -2.13 -12.60 4.60
C TRP A 407 -2.04 -14.12 4.50
N SER A 408 -3.15 -14.78 4.17
CA SER A 408 -3.17 -16.21 3.91
C SER A 408 -2.25 -16.57 2.75
N ASP A 409 -2.35 -15.85 1.63
CA ASP A 409 -1.50 -16.07 0.46
C ASP A 409 -0.03 -15.71 0.74
N ALA A 410 0.23 -14.64 1.51
CA ALA A 410 1.58 -14.30 1.97
C ALA A 410 2.17 -15.41 2.84
N TRP A 411 1.37 -16.02 3.72
CA TRP A 411 1.79 -17.17 4.50
C TRP A 411 2.09 -18.39 3.62
N SER A 412 1.24 -18.67 2.62
CA SER A 412 1.50 -19.71 1.61
C SER A 412 2.79 -19.43 0.82
N ALA A 413 3.06 -18.17 0.47
CA ALA A 413 4.30 -17.77 -0.21
C ALA A 413 5.53 -18.03 0.66
N PHE A 414 5.44 -17.75 1.97
CA PHE A 414 6.50 -18.07 2.92
C PHE A 414 6.71 -19.58 3.04
N GLN A 415 5.63 -20.37 3.09
CA GLN A 415 5.72 -21.84 3.11
C GLN A 415 6.34 -22.39 1.82
N ALA A 416 6.05 -21.78 0.67
CA ALA A 416 6.64 -22.13 -0.62
C ALA A 416 8.14 -21.79 -0.70
N ALA A 417 8.60 -20.78 0.05
CA ALA A 417 10.00 -20.36 0.09
C ALA A 417 10.47 -20.00 1.51
N PRO A 418 10.71 -20.98 2.40
CA PRO A 418 11.09 -20.71 3.80
C PRO A 418 12.43 -19.97 3.95
N ALA A 419 13.33 -20.13 2.97
CA ALA A 419 14.59 -19.36 2.89
C ALA A 419 14.41 -17.94 2.30
N GLY A 420 13.19 -17.57 1.91
CA GLY A 420 12.84 -16.27 1.34
C GLY A 420 13.05 -16.20 -0.18
N VAL A 421 12.30 -15.30 -0.82
CA VAL A 421 12.35 -15.08 -2.29
C VAL A 421 13.26 -13.94 -2.73
N GLY A 422 13.97 -13.30 -1.80
CA GLY A 422 14.76 -12.09 -2.01
C GLY A 422 13.96 -10.81 -1.74
N GLY A 423 14.65 -9.77 -1.28
CA GLY A 423 14.07 -8.46 -0.99
C GLY A 423 13.31 -7.87 -2.18
N GLY A 424 12.11 -7.34 -1.97
CA GLY A 424 11.24 -6.84 -3.02
C GLY A 424 10.62 -7.91 -3.93
N GLY A 425 10.83 -9.21 -3.65
CA GLY A 425 10.25 -10.32 -4.41
C GLY A 425 8.79 -10.66 -4.04
N PHE A 426 8.21 -10.03 -3.01
CA PHE A 426 6.88 -10.39 -2.50
C PHE A 426 5.80 -10.41 -3.59
N ALA A 427 5.68 -9.33 -4.37
CA ALA A 427 4.61 -9.19 -5.35
C ALA A 427 4.64 -10.33 -6.40
N THR A 428 5.84 -10.80 -6.74
CA THR A 428 6.04 -11.89 -7.68
C THR A 428 5.74 -13.23 -7.03
N ALA A 429 6.21 -13.47 -5.81
CA ALA A 429 5.95 -14.72 -5.08
C ALA A 429 4.47 -14.89 -4.75
N TRP A 430 3.80 -13.81 -4.34
CA TRP A 430 2.38 -13.80 -4.02
C TRP A 430 1.53 -14.25 -5.21
N ARG A 431 1.82 -13.77 -6.43
CA ARG A 431 1.09 -14.19 -7.65
C ARG A 431 1.24 -15.66 -8.00
N MET A 432 2.32 -16.31 -7.57
CA MET A 432 2.51 -17.74 -7.80
C MET A 432 1.64 -18.60 -6.89
N VAL A 433 1.23 -18.06 -5.73
CA VAL A 433 0.46 -18.79 -4.72
C VAL A 433 -0.95 -18.24 -4.51
N GLU A 434 -1.31 -17.14 -5.18
CA GLU A 434 -2.63 -16.53 -5.08
C GLU A 434 -3.71 -17.56 -5.45
N MET A 435 -4.55 -17.91 -4.48
CA MET A 435 -5.62 -18.91 -4.66
C MET A 435 -6.94 -18.29 -5.08
N GLY A 436 -7.12 -16.98 -4.88
CA GLY A 436 -8.36 -16.28 -5.21
C GLY A 436 -8.41 -15.87 -6.68
N PRO A 437 -9.60 -15.80 -7.31
CA PRO A 437 -9.71 -15.29 -8.67
C PRO A 437 -9.43 -13.78 -8.77
N ARG A 438 -9.03 -13.08 -7.70
CA ARG A 438 -9.08 -11.61 -7.57
C ARG A 438 -8.17 -10.91 -8.58
N TYR A 439 -8.70 -9.90 -9.27
CA TYR A 439 -7.86 -9.01 -10.07
C TYR A 439 -7.34 -7.90 -9.16
N GLY A 440 -6.30 -8.19 -8.38
CA GLY A 440 -5.70 -7.23 -7.46
C GLY A 440 -4.21 -7.48 -7.29
N ASP A 441 -3.38 -6.58 -7.81
CA ASP A 441 -1.93 -6.69 -7.64
C ASP A 441 -1.52 -6.31 -6.21
N ALA A 442 -1.45 -7.30 -5.31
CA ALA A 442 -0.88 -7.09 -3.99
C ALA A 442 0.64 -6.90 -4.12
N VAL A 443 1.06 -5.64 -4.16
CA VAL A 443 2.50 -5.28 -4.18
C VAL A 443 3.15 -5.50 -2.81
N HIS A 444 2.35 -5.52 -1.74
CA HIS A 444 2.78 -5.73 -0.37
C HIS A 444 1.78 -6.59 0.41
N ALA A 445 2.25 -7.31 1.42
CA ALA A 445 1.46 -8.16 2.31
C ALA A 445 0.52 -7.37 3.23
N HIS A 446 0.65 -6.05 3.31
CA HIS A 446 -0.02 -5.23 4.34
C HIS A 446 0.25 -5.71 5.77
N ASN A 447 1.45 -6.28 5.98
CA ASN A 447 1.94 -6.81 7.24
C ASN A 447 3.46 -6.98 7.11
N ASP A 448 4.27 -6.13 7.76
CA ASP A 448 5.72 -6.01 7.50
C ASP A 448 6.63 -7.18 7.94
N LEU A 449 6.55 -7.77 9.13
CA LEU A 449 5.54 -8.79 9.30
C LEU A 449 5.88 -10.09 8.55
N LEU A 450 4.82 -10.60 7.94
CA LEU A 450 4.81 -11.59 6.88
C LEU A 450 5.65 -11.17 5.68
N GLN A 451 5.68 -9.88 5.32
CA GLN A 451 6.45 -9.40 4.16
C GLN A 451 7.94 -9.75 4.28
N VAL A 452 8.63 -9.44 5.38
CA VAL A 452 10.06 -9.81 5.49
C VAL A 452 10.25 -11.32 5.65
N LEU A 453 9.27 -12.07 6.16
CA LEU A 453 9.37 -13.53 6.17
C LEU A 453 9.33 -14.10 4.75
N VAL A 454 8.41 -13.62 3.90
CA VAL A 454 8.33 -14.03 2.50
C VAL A 454 9.60 -13.62 1.75
N GLU A 455 10.05 -12.38 1.91
CA GLU A 455 11.18 -11.86 1.16
C GLU A 455 12.54 -12.37 1.64
N GLN A 456 12.77 -12.41 2.96
CA GLN A 456 14.08 -12.70 3.55
C GLN A 456 14.14 -14.07 4.23
N GLY A 457 13.05 -14.83 4.23
CA GLY A 457 12.98 -16.14 4.86
C GLY A 457 12.96 -16.08 6.39
N ALA A 458 12.86 -17.24 7.02
CA ALA A 458 12.75 -17.34 8.47
C ALA A 458 13.99 -16.78 9.18
N ALA A 459 15.19 -17.15 8.73
CA ALA A 459 16.44 -16.82 9.42
C ALA A 459 16.72 -15.31 9.44
N VAL A 460 16.74 -14.66 8.27
CA VAL A 460 17.01 -13.22 8.18
C VAL A 460 15.78 -12.40 8.57
N GLY A 461 14.56 -12.89 8.27
CA GLY A 461 13.31 -12.27 8.71
C GLY A 461 13.21 -12.17 10.23
N ILE A 462 13.43 -13.27 10.97
CA ILE A 462 13.47 -13.24 12.44
C ILE A 462 14.60 -12.33 12.94
N GLY A 463 15.75 -12.31 12.27
CA GLY A 463 16.84 -11.37 12.57
C GLY A 463 16.38 -9.91 12.52
N TRP A 464 15.65 -9.52 11.47
CA TRP A 464 15.06 -8.18 11.36
C TRP A 464 14.06 -7.88 12.48
N TRP A 465 13.27 -8.86 12.90
CA TRP A 465 12.32 -8.67 14.00
C TRP A 465 13.01 -8.45 15.33
N VAL A 466 14.07 -9.22 15.61
CA VAL A 466 14.90 -9.03 16.81
C VAL A 466 15.51 -7.64 16.80
N LEU A 467 16.06 -7.20 15.65
CA LEU A 467 16.61 -5.86 15.51
C LEU A 467 15.54 -4.77 15.70
N ALA A 468 14.34 -4.94 15.12
CA ALA A 468 13.24 -3.99 15.27
C ALA A 468 12.68 -3.95 16.70
N SER A 469 12.72 -5.07 17.43
CA SER A 469 12.19 -5.17 18.80
C SER A 469 13.19 -4.75 19.86
N ALA A 470 14.49 -4.81 19.59
CA ALA A 470 15.53 -4.49 20.57
C ALA A 470 15.48 -3.03 21.08
N PRO A 471 15.36 -1.97 20.25
CA PRO A 471 15.32 -0.58 20.71
C PRO A 471 14.24 -0.28 21.77
N PRO A 472 12.95 -0.61 21.57
CA PRO A 472 11.93 -0.36 22.59
C PRO A 472 12.15 -1.21 23.85
N VAL A 473 12.69 -2.44 23.74
CA VAL A 473 13.02 -3.27 24.92
C VAL A 473 14.14 -2.64 25.75
N LEU A 474 15.22 -2.18 25.12
CA LEU A 474 16.33 -1.50 25.79
C LEU A 474 15.87 -0.19 26.44
N ALA A 475 15.07 0.60 25.71
CA ALA A 475 14.49 1.84 26.23
C ALA A 475 13.52 1.60 27.38
N THR A 476 12.72 0.54 27.34
CA THR A 476 11.79 0.17 28.42
C THR A 476 12.53 -0.24 29.68
N ARG A 477 13.58 -1.07 29.56
CA ARG A 477 14.48 -1.38 30.69
C ARG A 477 15.07 -0.11 31.30
N ARG A 478 15.38 0.89 30.48
CA ARG A 478 15.86 2.19 30.94
C ARG A 478 14.76 3.00 31.62
N LEU A 479 13.55 3.05 31.08
CA LEU A 479 12.40 3.74 31.68
C LEU A 479 12.11 3.25 33.10
N LEU A 480 12.21 1.93 33.32
CA LEU A 480 12.02 1.31 34.65
C LEU A 480 13.01 1.80 35.71
N ARG A 481 14.21 2.25 35.30
CA ARG A 481 15.24 2.77 36.21
C ARG A 481 15.17 4.29 36.40
N LEU A 482 14.38 4.99 35.59
CA LEU A 482 14.27 6.44 35.66
C LEU A 482 13.18 6.84 36.66
N GLY A 483 13.52 7.78 37.55
CA GLY A 483 12.53 8.48 38.36
C GLY A 483 11.53 9.27 37.50
N LEU A 484 10.37 9.58 38.08
CA LEU A 484 9.38 10.43 37.44
C LEU A 484 10.00 11.80 37.11
N GLY A 485 9.92 12.23 35.86
CA GLY A 485 10.55 13.46 35.44
C GLY A 485 10.65 13.61 33.92
N ARG A 486 11.21 14.75 33.49
CA ARG A 486 11.29 15.11 32.06
C ARG A 486 12.08 14.11 31.21
N ARG A 487 13.10 13.43 31.77
CA ARG A 487 13.89 12.42 31.03
C ARG A 487 13.05 11.19 30.72
N ARG A 488 12.30 10.71 31.72
CA ARG A 488 11.38 9.58 31.58
C ARG A 488 10.26 9.88 30.58
N ARG A 489 9.64 11.07 30.67
CA ARG A 489 8.61 11.50 29.72
C ARG A 489 9.11 11.53 28.27
N LEU A 490 10.28 12.13 28.03
CA LEU A 490 10.85 12.21 26.68
C LEU A 490 11.13 10.83 26.10
N LEU A 491 11.68 9.91 26.90
CA LEU A 491 11.93 8.54 26.47
C LEU A 491 10.63 7.76 26.26
N ALA A 492 9.62 7.97 27.10
CA ALA A 492 8.31 7.35 26.95
C ALA A 492 7.60 7.78 25.66
N GLY A 493 7.68 9.07 25.30
CA GLY A 493 7.13 9.54 24.01
C GLY A 493 7.84 8.94 22.80
N LEU A 494 9.16 8.76 22.86
CA LEU A 494 9.91 8.06 21.81
C LEU A 494 9.50 6.58 21.69
N VAL A 495 9.34 5.88 22.82
CA VAL A 495 8.84 4.50 22.83
C VAL A 495 7.41 4.46 22.26
N GLY A 496 6.55 5.39 22.66
CA GLY A 496 5.18 5.50 22.14
C GLY A 496 5.14 5.70 20.62
N ALA A 497 5.96 6.61 20.09
CA ALA A 497 6.05 6.84 18.64
C ALA A 497 6.56 5.61 17.87
N TYR A 498 7.54 4.89 18.44
CA TYR A 498 8.00 3.64 17.86
C TYR A 498 6.92 2.54 17.91
N CYS A 499 6.18 2.45 19.02
CA CYS A 499 5.03 1.54 19.14
C CYS A 499 3.93 1.87 18.12
N THR A 500 3.69 3.14 17.81
CA THR A 500 2.77 3.54 16.71
C THR A 500 3.20 2.91 15.39
N LEU A 501 4.48 2.98 15.01
CA LEU A 501 4.97 2.30 13.80
C LEU A 501 4.82 0.78 13.90
N ALA A 502 5.22 0.18 15.03
CA ALA A 502 5.19 -1.26 15.22
C ALA A 502 3.76 -1.84 15.13
N VAL A 503 2.78 -1.19 15.75
CA VAL A 503 1.36 -1.60 15.66
C VAL A 503 0.84 -1.45 14.23
N SER A 504 1.17 -0.34 13.56
CA SER A 504 0.78 -0.15 12.16
C SER A 504 1.41 -1.19 11.23
N SER A 505 2.62 -1.66 11.55
CA SER A 505 3.33 -2.72 10.81
C SER A 505 2.61 -4.08 10.83
N LEU A 506 1.67 -4.29 11.75
CA LEU A 506 0.85 -5.51 11.80
C LEU A 506 -0.34 -5.47 10.82
N VAL A 507 -0.75 -4.28 10.37
CA VAL A 507 -1.93 -4.07 9.53
C VAL A 507 -1.64 -3.26 8.26
N SER A 508 -0.37 -2.93 8.05
CA SER A 508 0.15 -2.13 6.95
C SER A 508 1.63 -2.46 6.73
N PHE A 509 2.31 -1.67 5.90
CA PHE A 509 3.69 -1.91 5.47
C PHE A 509 4.59 -0.65 5.59
N PRO A 510 4.59 0.08 6.73
CA PRO A 510 5.39 1.30 6.89
C PRO A 510 6.89 1.12 6.65
N ALA A 511 7.47 -0.07 6.88
CA ALA A 511 8.89 -0.31 6.61
C ALA A 511 9.25 -0.28 5.11
N HIS A 512 8.25 -0.44 4.23
CA HIS A 512 8.42 -0.39 2.78
C HIS A 512 8.13 1.02 2.20
N ILE A 513 7.68 1.95 3.03
CA ILE A 513 7.48 3.36 2.68
C ILE A 513 8.69 4.15 3.16
N GLY A 514 9.50 4.68 2.24
CA GLY A 514 10.82 5.24 2.57
C GLY A 514 10.80 6.26 3.71
N ALA A 515 9.85 7.20 3.71
CA ALA A 515 9.75 8.23 4.73
C ALA A 515 9.49 7.64 6.13
N LEU A 516 8.61 6.63 6.21
CA LEU A 516 8.25 5.96 7.46
C LEU A 516 9.37 5.03 7.92
N ALA A 517 10.03 4.32 7.02
CA ALA A 517 11.21 3.50 7.30
C ALA A 517 12.36 4.34 7.88
N ILE A 518 12.62 5.51 7.29
CA ILE A 518 13.65 6.45 7.75
C ILE A 518 13.30 7.01 9.12
N VAL A 519 12.08 7.49 9.33
CA VAL A 519 11.65 7.97 10.66
C VAL A 519 11.73 6.84 11.69
N GLY A 520 11.31 5.63 11.32
CA GLY A 520 11.43 4.44 12.17
C GLY A 520 12.86 4.13 12.58
N ALA A 521 13.81 4.17 11.64
CA ALA A 521 15.22 3.98 11.93
C ALA A 521 15.80 5.11 12.80
N VAL A 522 15.40 6.37 12.55
CA VAL A 522 15.78 7.50 13.41
C VAL A 522 15.26 7.30 14.83
N LEU A 523 13.99 6.92 15.00
CA LEU A 523 13.41 6.62 16.31
C LEU A 523 14.12 5.46 17.00
N ALA A 524 14.37 4.35 16.29
CA ALA A 524 15.14 3.20 16.80
C ALA A 524 16.54 3.61 17.27
N GLY A 525 17.26 4.35 16.43
CA GLY A 525 18.58 4.91 16.77
C GLY A 525 18.52 5.78 18.01
N MET A 526 17.51 6.65 18.11
CA MET A 526 17.31 7.50 19.28
C MET A 526 17.07 6.71 20.57
N LEU A 527 16.31 5.61 20.50
CA LEU A 527 16.06 4.72 21.63
C LEU A 527 17.34 3.99 22.07
N VAL A 528 18.11 3.44 21.13
CA VAL A 528 19.40 2.79 21.41
C VAL A 528 20.39 3.77 22.02
N GLY A 529 20.56 4.95 21.42
CA GLY A 529 21.45 6.00 21.93
C GLY A 529 21.00 6.55 23.30
N ALA A 530 19.70 6.49 23.60
CA ALA A 530 19.15 6.83 24.91
C ALA A 530 19.42 5.78 25.98
N ALA A 531 19.29 4.50 25.64
CA ALA A 531 19.53 3.38 26.53
C ALA A 531 21.02 3.25 26.90
N GLY A 532 21.92 3.44 25.93
CA GLY A 532 23.37 3.32 26.10
C GLY A 532 24.07 4.49 26.82
N GLN A 533 23.35 5.42 27.45
CA GLN A 533 23.98 6.57 28.13
C GLN A 533 24.80 6.19 29.37
N GLU A 534 24.50 5.05 30.01
CA GLU A 534 25.19 4.56 31.21
C GLU A 534 26.19 3.44 30.91
N GLU A 535 26.23 2.95 29.68
CA GLU A 535 27.11 1.87 29.30
C GLU A 535 28.55 2.36 29.22
N ARG A 536 29.48 1.51 29.66
CA ARG A 536 30.91 1.77 29.46
C ARG A 536 31.16 1.84 27.95
N PRO A 537 31.89 2.87 27.47
CA PRO A 537 32.27 2.92 26.07
C PRO A 537 33.11 1.69 25.70
N VAL A 538 32.92 1.19 24.48
CA VAL A 538 33.76 0.10 23.96
C VAL A 538 35.23 0.56 23.79
N SER A 539 36.15 -0.40 23.71
CA SER A 539 37.56 -0.09 23.46
C SER A 539 37.73 0.67 22.13
N PRO A 540 38.75 1.53 22.00
CA PRO A 540 39.01 2.27 20.77
C PRO A 540 39.14 1.37 19.54
N ALA A 541 39.76 0.19 19.69
CA ALA A 541 39.92 -0.79 18.62
C ALA A 541 38.57 -1.33 18.11
N VAL A 542 37.67 -1.76 19.01
CA VAL A 542 36.33 -2.23 18.65
C VAL A 542 35.52 -1.10 18.01
N GLN A 543 35.67 0.13 18.50
CA GLN A 543 35.00 1.28 17.92
C GLN A 543 35.47 1.58 16.50
N GLN A 544 36.78 1.51 16.24
CA GLN A 544 37.35 1.72 14.92
C GLN A 544 36.93 0.63 13.95
N ALA A 545 36.97 -0.64 14.38
CA ALA A 545 36.48 -1.77 13.58
C ALA A 545 35.01 -1.60 13.21
N ALA A 546 34.16 -1.26 14.18
CA ALA A 546 32.76 -0.98 13.93
C ALA A 546 32.60 0.14 12.90
N ARG A 547 33.24 1.29 13.09
CA ARG A 547 33.19 2.39 12.12
C ARG A 547 33.59 1.96 10.71
N GLY A 548 34.60 1.12 10.57
CA GLY A 548 35.00 0.53 9.29
C GLY A 548 33.87 -0.24 8.63
N VAL A 549 33.21 -1.14 9.38
CA VAL A 549 32.04 -1.90 8.90
C VAL A 549 30.88 -0.97 8.50
N HIS A 550 30.63 0.11 9.25
CA HIS A 550 29.56 1.05 8.88
C HIS A 550 29.89 1.90 7.67
N ALA A 551 31.14 2.35 7.54
CA ALA A 551 31.59 3.02 6.35
C ALA A 551 31.42 2.11 5.13
N LEU A 552 31.78 0.83 5.25
CA LEU A 552 31.57 -0.16 4.21
C LEU A 552 30.09 -0.35 3.86
N VAL A 553 29.22 -0.61 4.84
CA VAL A 553 27.78 -0.82 4.59
C VAL A 553 27.09 0.43 4.07
N THR A 554 27.46 1.61 4.55
CA THR A 554 26.91 2.88 4.03
C THR A 554 27.39 3.13 2.61
N GLY A 555 28.68 2.95 2.34
CA GLY A 555 29.27 3.12 1.02
C GLY A 555 28.66 2.15 0.00
N LEU A 556 28.50 0.88 0.40
CA LEU A 556 27.80 -0.13 -0.39
C LEU A 556 26.34 0.28 -0.61
N GLY A 557 25.59 0.63 0.44
CA GLY A 557 24.18 1.00 0.35
C GLY A 557 23.94 2.20 -0.57
N LEU A 558 24.80 3.22 -0.48
CA LEU A 558 24.79 4.38 -1.36
C LEU A 558 25.06 3.98 -2.81
N THR A 559 26.16 3.24 -3.04
CA THR A 559 26.57 2.82 -4.39
C THR A 559 25.46 2.01 -5.05
N LEU A 560 24.86 1.05 -4.34
CA LEU A 560 23.76 0.24 -4.85
C LEU A 560 22.50 1.05 -5.12
N THR A 561 22.14 1.99 -4.24
CA THR A 561 20.96 2.85 -4.45
C THR A 561 21.14 3.78 -5.64
N LEU A 562 22.33 4.37 -5.80
CA LEU A 562 22.66 5.23 -6.93
C LEU A 562 22.74 4.45 -8.23
N THR A 563 23.37 3.28 -8.22
CA THR A 563 23.44 2.40 -9.40
C THR A 563 22.04 2.00 -9.84
N ALA A 564 21.16 1.61 -8.90
CA ALA A 564 19.79 1.27 -9.23
C ALA A 564 18.93 2.47 -9.67
N TRP A 565 19.31 3.69 -9.30
CA TRP A 565 18.67 4.91 -9.80
C TRP A 565 19.13 5.25 -11.23
N MET A 566 20.43 5.09 -11.50
CA MET A 566 21.02 5.35 -12.82
C MET A 566 20.78 4.22 -13.83
N ALA A 567 20.45 3.01 -13.35
CA ALA A 567 20.14 1.89 -14.22
C ALA A 567 18.99 2.28 -15.17
N PRO A 568 19.16 2.13 -16.49
CA PRO A 568 18.12 2.48 -17.46
C PRO A 568 16.84 1.75 -17.07
N GLY A 569 15.73 2.49 -17.02
CA GLY A 569 14.44 1.90 -16.71
C GLY A 569 14.12 0.76 -17.68
N PRO A 570 13.27 -0.21 -17.28
CA PRO A 570 12.92 -1.39 -18.08
C PRO A 570 12.04 -1.08 -19.32
N LEU A 571 12.20 0.09 -19.93
CA LEU A 571 11.28 0.66 -20.94
C LEU A 571 11.81 0.66 -22.36
N MET A 572 13.03 0.18 -22.61
CA MET A 572 13.43 -0.06 -24.00
C MET A 572 12.95 -1.46 -24.38
N PRO A 573 12.05 -1.63 -25.38
CA PRO A 573 11.81 -2.94 -25.96
C PRO A 573 13.18 -3.49 -26.35
N ALA A 574 13.53 -4.66 -25.82
CA ALA A 574 14.78 -5.32 -26.18
C ALA A 574 14.73 -5.53 -27.70
N PRO A 575 15.63 -4.91 -28.48
CA PRO A 575 15.52 -4.93 -29.94
C PRO A 575 15.82 -6.32 -30.54
N THR A 576 16.30 -7.25 -29.72
CA THR A 576 16.77 -8.58 -30.12
C THR A 576 16.39 -9.61 -29.06
N LEU A 577 16.13 -10.85 -29.47
CA LEU A 577 15.90 -11.99 -28.60
C LEU A 577 16.98 -12.16 -27.52
N ALA A 578 18.27 -12.04 -27.88
CA ALA A 578 19.39 -12.18 -26.92
C ALA A 578 19.35 -11.15 -25.78
N ALA A 579 18.97 -9.89 -26.07
CA ALA A 579 18.81 -8.86 -25.06
C ALA A 579 17.60 -9.15 -24.15
N LEU A 580 16.54 -9.76 -24.69
CA LEU A 580 15.38 -10.18 -23.92
C LEU A 580 15.70 -11.37 -23.01
N ASP A 581 16.47 -12.34 -23.51
CA ASP A 581 16.96 -13.48 -22.73
C ASP A 581 17.83 -13.02 -21.55
N ALA A 582 18.73 -12.06 -21.77
CA ALA A 582 19.51 -11.46 -20.68
C ALA A 582 18.62 -10.79 -19.62
N GLN A 583 17.58 -10.05 -20.05
CA GLN A 583 16.61 -9.45 -19.12
C GLN A 583 15.78 -10.50 -18.38
N LEU A 584 15.42 -11.61 -19.03
CA LEU A 584 14.71 -12.72 -18.39
C LEU A 584 15.61 -13.52 -17.44
N GLN A 585 16.92 -13.61 -17.70
CA GLN A 585 17.87 -14.16 -16.71
C GLN A 585 17.94 -13.29 -15.46
N GLU A 586 17.91 -11.95 -15.63
CA GLU A 586 17.86 -11.01 -14.52
C GLU A 586 16.48 -10.94 -13.83
N ARG A 587 15.40 -11.27 -14.55
CA ARG A 587 14.01 -11.17 -14.08
C ARG A 587 13.20 -12.37 -14.57
N PRO A 588 13.49 -13.59 -14.05
CA PRO A 588 12.95 -14.84 -14.59
C PRO A 588 11.44 -14.95 -14.55
N LEU A 589 10.80 -14.14 -13.72
CA LEU A 589 9.36 -14.15 -13.51
C LEU A 589 8.67 -12.91 -14.11
N TRP A 590 9.33 -12.17 -15.01
CA TRP A 590 8.76 -10.98 -15.63
C TRP A 590 7.78 -11.33 -16.76
N LEU A 591 6.48 -11.30 -16.45
CA LEU A 591 5.40 -11.66 -17.38
C LEU A 591 5.52 -11.01 -18.76
N ARG A 592 5.70 -9.68 -18.80
CA ARG A 592 5.77 -8.96 -20.08
C ARG A 592 6.97 -9.39 -20.91
N GLY A 593 8.09 -9.76 -20.29
CA GLY A 593 9.25 -10.29 -20.98
C GLY A 593 8.93 -11.58 -21.72
N TRP A 594 8.28 -12.53 -21.04
CA TRP A 594 7.84 -13.80 -21.63
C TRP A 594 6.83 -13.61 -22.76
N LEU A 595 5.84 -12.73 -22.59
CA LEU A 595 4.89 -12.43 -23.66
C LEU A 595 5.59 -11.79 -24.88
N THR A 596 6.54 -10.89 -24.64
CA THR A 596 7.32 -10.25 -25.72
C THR A 596 8.23 -11.26 -26.43
N ARG A 597 8.77 -12.24 -25.71
CA ARG A 597 9.62 -13.31 -26.27
C ARG A 597 8.79 -14.27 -27.12
N ALA A 598 7.61 -14.64 -26.64
CA ALA A 598 6.64 -15.40 -27.41
C ALA A 598 6.24 -14.67 -28.70
N ASP A 599 5.96 -13.36 -28.63
CA ASP A 599 5.66 -12.55 -29.81
C ASP A 599 6.82 -12.51 -30.82
N HIS A 600 8.07 -12.49 -30.34
CA HIS A 600 9.26 -12.58 -31.20
C HIS A 600 9.33 -13.93 -31.92
N HIS A 601 9.17 -15.05 -31.19
CA HIS A 601 9.16 -16.38 -31.78
C HIS A 601 8.00 -16.56 -32.78
N LEU A 602 6.83 -15.99 -32.50
CA LEU A 602 5.71 -15.98 -33.44
C LEU A 602 6.03 -15.18 -34.72
N ALA A 603 6.72 -14.05 -34.61
CA ALA A 603 7.16 -13.27 -35.76
C ALA A 603 8.18 -14.03 -36.63
N GLU A 604 8.99 -14.92 -36.02
CA GLU A 604 9.93 -15.80 -36.70
C GLU A 604 9.29 -17.11 -37.21
N GLY A 605 8.02 -17.37 -36.89
CA GLY A 605 7.32 -18.60 -37.25
C GLY A 605 7.59 -19.80 -36.34
N ASP A 606 8.36 -19.64 -35.26
CA ASP A 606 8.63 -20.68 -34.27
C ASP A 606 7.47 -20.79 -33.26
N THR A 607 6.41 -21.47 -33.69
CA THR A 607 5.22 -21.70 -32.85
C THR A 607 5.47 -22.60 -31.65
N VAL A 608 6.53 -23.42 -31.65
CA VAL A 608 6.86 -24.32 -30.55
C VAL A 608 7.53 -23.54 -29.43
N ALA A 609 8.57 -22.74 -29.74
CA ALA A 609 9.22 -21.90 -28.75
C ALA A 609 8.27 -20.84 -28.17
N ALA A 610 7.40 -20.25 -29.01
CA ALA A 610 6.36 -19.35 -28.53
C ALA A 610 5.38 -20.02 -27.56
N LEU A 611 5.03 -21.30 -27.80
CA LEU A 611 4.17 -22.04 -26.90
C LEU A 611 4.86 -22.34 -25.56
N ASP A 612 6.15 -22.69 -25.58
CA ASP A 612 6.96 -22.91 -24.37
C ASP A 612 7.05 -21.63 -23.52
N ASP A 613 7.28 -20.47 -24.13
CA ASP A 613 7.28 -19.18 -23.44
C ASP A 613 5.91 -18.86 -22.81
N LEU A 614 4.82 -19.14 -23.53
CA LEU A 614 3.45 -18.93 -23.01
C LEU A 614 3.10 -19.92 -21.88
N MET A 615 3.66 -21.13 -21.92
CA MET A 615 3.57 -22.07 -20.81
C MET A 615 4.31 -21.55 -19.58
N VAL A 616 5.53 -21.02 -19.74
CA VAL A 616 6.26 -20.37 -18.64
C VAL A 616 5.48 -19.17 -18.10
N ALA A 617 5.00 -18.28 -18.96
CA ALA A 617 4.21 -17.12 -18.55
C ALA A 617 2.97 -17.52 -17.71
N SER A 618 2.29 -18.60 -18.12
CA SER A 618 1.12 -19.15 -17.44
C SER A 618 1.46 -19.82 -16.09
N LEU A 619 2.65 -20.39 -15.96
CA LEU A 619 3.13 -20.99 -14.70
C LEU A 619 3.59 -19.94 -13.69
N VAL A 620 4.21 -18.86 -14.18
CA VAL A 620 4.70 -17.77 -13.33
C VAL A 620 3.54 -16.88 -12.87
N TRP A 621 2.54 -16.65 -13.72
CA TRP A 621 1.39 -15.79 -13.44
C TRP A 621 0.07 -16.56 -13.60
N PRO A 622 -0.18 -17.58 -12.77
CA PRO A 622 -1.31 -18.49 -12.93
C PRO A 622 -2.68 -17.84 -12.69
N SER A 623 -2.72 -16.69 -12.01
CA SER A 623 -3.92 -15.90 -11.73
C SER A 623 -4.20 -14.79 -12.76
N VAL A 624 -3.30 -14.56 -13.73
CA VAL A 624 -3.49 -13.54 -14.77
C VAL A 624 -4.04 -14.15 -16.05
N PRO A 625 -5.12 -13.59 -16.64
CA PRO A 625 -5.76 -14.20 -17.81
C PRO A 625 -4.89 -14.15 -19.08
N TRP A 626 -4.04 -13.13 -19.24
CA TRP A 626 -3.35 -12.84 -20.51
C TRP A 626 -2.46 -13.95 -21.07
N PRO A 627 -1.59 -14.61 -20.26
CA PRO A 627 -0.86 -15.79 -20.72
C PRO A 627 -1.77 -16.89 -21.28
N HIS A 628 -2.89 -17.16 -20.61
CA HIS A 628 -3.81 -18.22 -21.00
C HIS A 628 -4.57 -17.86 -22.29
N VAL A 629 -4.98 -16.59 -22.46
CA VAL A 629 -5.58 -16.09 -23.71
C VAL A 629 -4.60 -16.21 -24.87
N ALA A 630 -3.36 -15.74 -24.70
CA ALA A 630 -2.33 -15.82 -25.74
C ALA A 630 -2.03 -17.28 -26.11
N ARG A 631 -1.94 -18.17 -25.11
CA ARG A 631 -1.75 -19.61 -25.30
C ARG A 631 -2.91 -20.25 -26.05
N ALA A 632 -4.15 -19.93 -25.67
CA ALA A 632 -5.35 -20.47 -26.32
C ALA A 632 -5.41 -20.10 -27.81
N ARG A 633 -5.12 -18.84 -28.13
CA ARG A 633 -5.01 -18.35 -29.53
C ARG A 633 -3.96 -19.09 -30.34
N LEU A 634 -2.78 -19.31 -29.77
CA LEU A 634 -1.70 -20.02 -30.45
C LEU A 634 -2.09 -21.49 -30.69
N LEU A 635 -2.61 -22.18 -29.67
CA LEU A 635 -3.08 -23.56 -29.80
C LEU A 635 -4.20 -23.71 -30.83
N GLY A 636 -5.12 -22.74 -30.90
CA GLY A 636 -6.15 -22.68 -31.93
C GLY A 636 -5.57 -22.58 -33.34
N ARG A 637 -4.58 -21.70 -33.55
CA ARG A 637 -3.85 -21.58 -34.83
C ARG A 637 -3.10 -22.85 -35.21
N MET A 638 -2.62 -23.62 -34.23
CA MET A 638 -1.96 -24.92 -34.45
C MET A 638 -2.94 -26.08 -34.65
N GLY A 639 -4.26 -25.85 -34.63
CA GLY A 639 -5.28 -26.90 -34.75
C GLY A 639 -5.47 -27.75 -33.47
N ARG A 640 -4.80 -27.42 -32.36
CA ARG A 640 -4.88 -28.14 -31.07
C ARG A 640 -6.11 -27.71 -30.27
N ARG A 641 -7.30 -27.96 -30.83
CA ARG A 641 -8.59 -27.44 -30.31
C ARG A 641 -8.88 -27.79 -28.85
N VAL A 642 -8.62 -29.04 -28.44
CA VAL A 642 -8.89 -29.49 -27.05
C VAL A 642 -8.06 -28.71 -26.04
N GLU A 643 -6.79 -28.45 -26.35
CA GLU A 643 -5.91 -27.69 -25.46
C GLU A 643 -6.25 -26.20 -25.49
N ALA A 644 -6.64 -25.67 -26.65
CA ALA A 644 -7.12 -24.29 -26.77
C ALA A 644 -8.35 -24.05 -25.88
N ARG A 645 -9.33 -24.97 -25.89
CA ARG A 645 -10.50 -24.93 -24.99
C ARG A 645 -10.11 -24.94 -23.53
N SER A 646 -9.17 -25.81 -23.14
CA SER A 646 -8.67 -25.87 -21.77
C SER A 646 -8.01 -24.55 -21.33
N ALA A 647 -7.20 -23.95 -22.21
CA ALA A 647 -6.57 -22.65 -21.96
C ALA A 647 -7.60 -21.51 -21.88
N TRP A 648 -8.61 -21.49 -22.76
CA TRP A 648 -9.73 -20.53 -22.68
C TRP A 648 -10.53 -20.69 -21.39
N LYS A 649 -10.88 -21.92 -21.01
CA LYS A 649 -11.58 -22.20 -19.75
C LYS A 649 -10.78 -21.71 -18.55
N ARG A 650 -9.45 -21.91 -18.56
CA ARG A 650 -8.57 -21.37 -17.53
C ARG A 650 -8.58 -19.84 -17.55
N ALA A 651 -8.41 -19.20 -18.70
CA ALA A 651 -8.43 -17.74 -18.82
C ALA A 651 -9.73 -17.14 -18.27
N LEU A 652 -10.87 -17.68 -18.70
CA LEU A 652 -12.21 -17.21 -18.31
C LEU A 652 -12.52 -17.52 -16.83
N SER A 653 -11.85 -18.50 -16.23
CA SER A 653 -11.95 -18.77 -14.78
C SER A 653 -11.29 -17.71 -13.90
N LEU A 654 -10.47 -16.82 -14.49
CA LEU A 654 -9.77 -15.75 -13.79
C LEU A 654 -10.53 -14.42 -13.88
N ASN A 655 -10.23 -13.47 -13.00
CA ASN A 655 -10.76 -12.11 -13.15
C ASN A 655 -9.96 -11.33 -14.19
N PHE A 656 -10.68 -10.55 -14.98
CA PHE A 656 -10.11 -9.59 -15.91
C PHE A 656 -10.12 -8.21 -15.25
N PRO A 657 -9.27 -7.28 -15.68
CA PRO A 657 -9.39 -5.87 -15.32
C PRO A 657 -10.82 -5.36 -15.44
N ASN A 658 -11.26 -4.50 -14.52
CA ASN A 658 -12.62 -3.93 -14.51
C ASN A 658 -12.98 -3.18 -15.81
N ASN A 659 -12.00 -2.78 -16.61
CA ASN A 659 -12.16 -2.06 -17.86
C ASN A 659 -12.16 -2.97 -19.10
N ASP A 660 -11.97 -4.27 -18.96
CA ASP A 660 -12.00 -5.18 -20.09
C ASP A 660 -13.41 -5.70 -20.37
N ASN A 661 -13.76 -5.71 -21.65
CA ASN A 661 -14.99 -6.32 -22.12
C ASN A 661 -14.80 -7.84 -22.20
N VAL A 662 -15.33 -8.55 -21.20
CA VAL A 662 -15.27 -10.02 -21.11
C VAL A 662 -15.99 -10.68 -22.27
N ASP A 663 -17.09 -10.10 -22.75
CA ASP A 663 -17.91 -10.68 -23.82
C ASP A 663 -17.09 -10.90 -25.09
N ARG A 664 -16.16 -9.98 -25.38
CA ARG A 664 -15.19 -10.13 -26.48
C ARG A 664 -14.36 -11.40 -26.34
N TRP A 665 -13.88 -11.71 -25.14
CA TRP A 665 -13.04 -12.88 -24.89
C TRP A 665 -13.85 -14.18 -24.95
N ILE A 666 -15.12 -14.13 -24.54
CA ILE A 666 -16.04 -15.27 -24.67
C ILE A 666 -16.31 -15.57 -26.15
N LEU A 667 -16.64 -14.53 -26.94
CA LEU A 667 -16.88 -14.68 -28.37
C LEU A 667 -15.66 -15.24 -29.10
N GLU A 668 -14.47 -14.73 -28.78
CA GLU A 668 -13.22 -15.23 -29.36
C GLU A 668 -12.92 -16.69 -28.95
N ALA A 669 -13.32 -17.11 -27.74
CA ALA A 669 -13.11 -18.48 -27.28
C ALA A 669 -13.89 -19.53 -28.07
N VAL A 670 -15.00 -19.14 -28.70
CA VAL A 670 -15.87 -20.02 -29.50
C VAL A 670 -15.73 -19.79 -31.01
N GLU A 671 -14.87 -18.85 -31.41
CA GLU A 671 -14.62 -18.54 -32.82
C GLU A 671 -14.07 -19.76 -33.58
N GLY A 672 -14.66 -20.06 -34.74
CA GLY A 672 -14.29 -21.22 -35.56
C GLY A 672 -14.88 -22.57 -35.11
N SER A 673 -15.73 -22.58 -34.09
CA SER A 673 -16.60 -23.73 -33.79
C SER A 673 -17.68 -23.89 -34.88
N ALA A 674 -18.08 -25.14 -35.15
CA ALA A 674 -19.24 -25.42 -36.02
C ALA A 674 -20.56 -24.98 -35.37
N ASP A 675 -20.61 -25.01 -34.04
CA ASP A 675 -21.72 -24.52 -33.22
C ASP A 675 -21.14 -23.69 -32.07
N PRO A 676 -20.99 -22.36 -32.26
CA PRO A 676 -20.41 -21.48 -31.25
C PRO A 676 -21.22 -21.40 -29.95
N ALA A 677 -22.55 -21.54 -30.02
CA ALA A 677 -23.41 -21.47 -28.84
C ALA A 677 -23.22 -22.71 -27.96
N MET A 678 -23.18 -23.91 -28.55
CA MET A 678 -22.92 -25.14 -27.80
C MET A 678 -21.50 -25.22 -27.25
N GLU A 679 -20.52 -24.66 -27.95
CA GLU A 679 -19.12 -24.59 -27.50
C GLU A 679 -18.96 -23.81 -26.17
N LEU A 680 -19.86 -22.87 -25.86
CA LEU A 680 -19.85 -22.14 -24.60
C LEU A 680 -19.89 -23.07 -23.38
N PHE A 681 -20.61 -24.20 -23.43
CA PHE A 681 -20.68 -25.14 -22.30
C PHE A 681 -19.32 -25.76 -21.95
N GLU A 682 -18.43 -25.87 -22.93
CA GLU A 682 -17.09 -26.45 -22.75
C GLU A 682 -16.11 -25.44 -22.15
N VAL A 683 -16.15 -24.19 -22.62
CA VAL A 683 -15.17 -23.15 -22.28
C VAL A 683 -15.58 -22.26 -21.11
N ILE A 684 -16.88 -22.13 -20.81
CA ILE A 684 -17.34 -21.25 -19.73
C ILE A 684 -17.17 -21.95 -18.37
N PRO A 685 -16.44 -21.35 -17.41
CA PRO A 685 -16.34 -21.89 -16.06
C PRO A 685 -17.65 -21.69 -15.29
N GLU A 686 -17.89 -22.55 -14.30
CA GLU A 686 -19.06 -22.44 -13.42
C GLU A 686 -18.89 -21.30 -12.41
N ARG A 687 -19.05 -20.07 -12.89
CA ARG A 687 -19.03 -18.84 -12.11
C ARG A 687 -20.20 -17.97 -12.51
N ALA A 688 -20.93 -17.45 -11.54
CA ALA A 688 -22.18 -16.75 -11.79
C ALA A 688 -22.02 -15.51 -12.71
N ASP A 689 -20.94 -14.76 -12.57
CA ASP A 689 -20.62 -13.62 -13.43
C ASP A 689 -20.28 -14.05 -14.87
N ARG A 690 -19.48 -15.11 -15.03
CA ARG A 690 -19.11 -15.64 -16.36
C ARG A 690 -20.28 -16.29 -17.08
N LEU A 691 -21.14 -17.01 -16.37
CA LEU A 691 -22.36 -17.58 -16.92
C LEU A 691 -23.33 -16.48 -17.37
N ARG A 692 -23.45 -15.39 -16.60
CA ARG A 692 -24.20 -14.20 -17.03
C ARG A 692 -23.65 -13.63 -18.34
N ASP A 693 -22.33 -13.44 -18.43
CA ASP A 693 -21.70 -12.87 -19.64
C ASP A 693 -21.86 -13.82 -20.85
N ALA A 694 -21.72 -15.12 -20.62
CA ALA A 694 -21.97 -16.15 -21.63
C ALA A 694 -23.43 -16.16 -22.12
N GLY A 695 -24.41 -15.96 -21.24
CA GLY A 695 -25.81 -15.80 -21.66
C GLY A 695 -26.02 -14.59 -22.57
N GLY A 696 -25.33 -13.48 -22.30
CA GLY A 696 -25.30 -12.32 -23.20
C GLY A 696 -24.71 -12.65 -24.57
N THR A 697 -23.58 -13.35 -24.58
CA THR A 697 -22.93 -13.78 -25.83
C THR A 697 -23.79 -14.78 -26.61
N ALA A 698 -24.47 -15.71 -25.94
CA ALA A 698 -25.40 -16.65 -26.58
C ALA A 698 -26.59 -15.94 -27.25
N MET A 699 -27.12 -14.88 -26.64
CA MET A 699 -28.13 -14.03 -27.28
C MET A 699 -27.59 -13.34 -28.53
N GLU A 700 -26.36 -12.85 -28.51
CA GLU A 700 -25.70 -12.24 -29.69
C GLU A 700 -25.47 -13.25 -30.82
N LEU A 701 -25.24 -14.53 -30.47
CA LEU A 701 -25.14 -15.65 -31.40
C LEU A 701 -26.51 -16.15 -31.90
N GLY A 702 -27.62 -15.62 -31.39
CA GLY A 702 -28.98 -15.96 -31.82
C GLY A 702 -29.56 -17.22 -31.16
N ASP A 703 -28.95 -17.73 -30.09
CA ASP A 703 -29.44 -18.91 -29.36
C ASP A 703 -30.04 -18.53 -28.00
N ALA A 704 -31.33 -18.21 -28.01
CA ALA A 704 -32.06 -17.83 -26.80
C ALA A 704 -32.18 -18.98 -25.78
N MET A 705 -32.21 -20.23 -26.24
CA MET A 705 -32.33 -21.39 -25.35
C MET A 705 -31.06 -21.57 -24.53
N VAL A 706 -29.90 -21.50 -25.17
CA VAL A 706 -28.59 -21.56 -24.50
C VAL A 706 -28.43 -20.36 -23.56
N ALA A 707 -28.85 -19.16 -23.98
CA ALA A 707 -28.84 -17.99 -23.12
C ALA A 707 -29.68 -18.16 -21.85
N THR A 708 -30.89 -18.71 -21.96
CA THR A 708 -31.76 -19.03 -20.81
C THR A 708 -31.07 -19.97 -19.83
N LEU A 709 -30.46 -21.06 -20.31
CA LEU A 709 -29.75 -22.01 -19.46
C LEU A 709 -28.60 -21.35 -18.68
N PHE A 710 -27.83 -20.48 -19.34
CA PHE A 710 -26.74 -19.76 -18.68
C PHE A 710 -27.24 -18.75 -17.65
N TYR A 711 -28.28 -17.97 -17.97
CA TYR A 711 -28.85 -17.00 -17.04
C TYR A 711 -29.52 -17.67 -15.83
N GLU A 712 -30.20 -18.79 -16.02
CA GLU A 712 -30.75 -19.59 -14.93
C GLU A 712 -29.66 -20.11 -14.01
N ARG A 713 -28.59 -20.71 -14.57
CA ARG A 713 -27.47 -21.20 -13.76
C ARG A 713 -26.75 -20.07 -13.03
N ALA A 714 -26.55 -18.92 -13.69
CA ALA A 714 -25.99 -17.72 -13.06
C ALA A 714 -26.83 -17.25 -11.87
N HIS A 715 -28.16 -17.20 -12.03
CA HIS A 715 -29.09 -16.82 -10.98
C HIS A 715 -29.10 -17.82 -9.81
N GLN A 716 -29.03 -19.12 -10.09
CA GLN A 716 -28.92 -20.17 -9.06
C GLN A 716 -27.65 -20.03 -8.21
N LEU A 717 -26.50 -19.75 -8.84
CA LEU A 717 -25.23 -19.57 -8.13
C LEU A 717 -25.18 -18.25 -7.36
N ASN A 718 -25.75 -17.18 -7.92
CA ASN A 718 -25.86 -15.90 -7.24
C ASN A 718 -27.10 -15.13 -7.73
N PRO A 719 -28.14 -15.00 -6.88
CA PRO A 719 -29.39 -14.33 -7.22
C PRO A 719 -29.22 -12.89 -7.73
N ALA A 720 -28.14 -12.18 -7.35
CA ALA A 720 -27.87 -10.82 -7.81
C ALA A 720 -27.66 -10.70 -9.33
N PHE A 721 -27.33 -11.80 -10.03
CA PHE A 721 -27.20 -11.84 -11.49
C PHE A 721 -28.48 -12.23 -12.22
N GLY A 722 -29.64 -12.24 -11.56
CA GLY A 722 -30.90 -12.63 -12.20
C GLY A 722 -31.58 -11.56 -13.08
N LEU A 723 -31.10 -10.32 -13.13
CA LEU A 723 -31.74 -9.27 -13.97
C LEU A 723 -31.78 -9.60 -15.47
N PRO A 724 -30.72 -10.14 -16.10
CA PRO A 724 -30.79 -10.60 -17.49
C PRO A 724 -31.82 -11.72 -17.70
N LEU A 725 -31.93 -12.69 -16.78
CA LEU A 725 -32.97 -13.73 -16.85
C LEU A 725 -34.37 -13.12 -16.86
N VAL A 726 -34.63 -12.17 -15.96
CA VAL A 726 -35.91 -11.46 -15.87
C VAL A 726 -36.25 -10.73 -17.18
N ARG A 727 -35.24 -10.11 -17.82
CA ARG A 727 -35.42 -9.44 -19.11
C ARG A 727 -35.73 -10.44 -20.21
N LEU A 728 -34.99 -11.54 -20.28
CA LEU A 728 -35.22 -12.59 -21.27
C LEU A 728 -36.64 -13.18 -21.14
N MET A 729 -37.07 -13.53 -19.92
CA MET A 729 -38.45 -13.99 -19.66
C MET A 729 -39.49 -12.94 -20.07
N LEU A 730 -39.22 -11.65 -19.87
CA LEU A 730 -40.11 -10.58 -20.30
C LEU A 730 -40.20 -10.50 -21.83
N ASP A 731 -39.07 -10.63 -22.52
CA ASP A 731 -38.97 -10.60 -23.98
C ASP A 731 -39.64 -11.85 -24.62
N GLU A 732 -39.60 -13.00 -23.94
CA GLU A 732 -40.31 -14.24 -24.29
C GLU A 732 -41.82 -14.19 -23.99
N GLY A 733 -42.32 -13.09 -23.44
CA GLY A 733 -43.76 -12.93 -23.15
C GLY A 733 -44.23 -13.65 -21.88
N LEU A 734 -43.34 -13.86 -20.90
CA LEU A 734 -43.61 -14.48 -19.60
C LEU A 734 -43.58 -13.46 -18.43
N PRO A 735 -44.39 -12.39 -18.44
CA PRO A 735 -44.26 -11.30 -17.48
C PRO A 735 -44.62 -11.69 -16.04
N ARG A 736 -45.40 -12.76 -15.83
CA ARG A 736 -45.78 -13.24 -14.48
C ARG A 736 -44.62 -13.98 -13.82
N GLU A 737 -43.96 -14.85 -14.56
CA GLU A 737 -42.77 -15.60 -14.18
C GLU A 737 -41.61 -14.62 -13.94
N ALA A 738 -41.40 -13.69 -14.89
CA ALA A 738 -40.39 -12.65 -14.76
C ALA A 738 -40.61 -11.77 -13.51
N TRP A 739 -41.86 -11.44 -13.17
CA TRP A 739 -42.18 -10.73 -11.93
C TRP A 739 -41.84 -11.54 -10.67
N LYS A 740 -42.15 -12.84 -10.64
CA LYS A 740 -41.79 -13.72 -9.51
C LYS A 740 -40.27 -13.78 -9.34
N THR A 741 -39.52 -13.99 -10.43
CA THR A 741 -38.06 -14.01 -10.42
C THR A 741 -37.48 -12.67 -9.99
N HIS A 742 -38.03 -11.55 -10.46
CA HIS A 742 -37.63 -10.20 -10.05
C HIS A 742 -37.82 -9.99 -8.55
N GLN A 743 -38.96 -10.39 -7.98
CA GLN A 743 -39.22 -10.26 -6.54
C GLN A 743 -38.31 -11.12 -5.67
N ALA A 744 -37.80 -12.23 -6.21
CA ALA A 744 -36.81 -13.08 -5.53
C ALA A 744 -35.37 -12.52 -5.56
N LEU A 745 -35.10 -11.45 -6.33
CA LEU A 745 -33.79 -10.84 -6.38
C LEU A 745 -33.45 -10.12 -5.06
N PRO A 746 -32.15 -10.07 -4.66
CA PRO A 746 -31.71 -9.28 -3.52
C PRO A 746 -32.17 -7.83 -3.62
N GLU A 747 -32.54 -7.23 -2.50
CA GLU A 747 -33.06 -5.85 -2.45
C GLU A 747 -32.10 -4.85 -3.13
N ALA A 748 -30.80 -4.93 -2.86
CA ALA A 748 -29.80 -4.08 -3.52
C ALA A 748 -29.83 -4.19 -5.06
N THR A 749 -30.09 -5.39 -5.61
CA THR A 749 -30.22 -5.60 -7.05
C THR A 749 -31.53 -5.02 -7.59
N ARG A 750 -32.65 -5.22 -6.88
CA ARG A 750 -33.96 -4.66 -7.25
C ARG A 750 -33.96 -3.13 -7.21
N GLU A 751 -33.33 -2.55 -6.20
CA GLU A 751 -33.26 -1.11 -5.97
C GLU A 751 -32.19 -0.40 -6.80
N SER A 752 -31.31 -1.16 -7.47
CA SER A 752 -30.37 -0.60 -8.44
C SER A 752 -31.10 0.11 -9.59
N CYS A 753 -30.44 1.07 -10.24
CA CYS A 753 -30.95 1.74 -11.44
C CYS A 753 -31.51 0.74 -12.47
N ARG A 754 -30.76 -0.33 -12.80
CA ARG A 754 -31.18 -1.36 -13.75
C ARG A 754 -32.37 -2.18 -13.23
N GLY A 755 -32.40 -2.49 -11.93
CA GLY A 755 -33.49 -3.23 -11.30
C GLY A 755 -34.82 -2.49 -11.33
N ARG A 756 -34.80 -1.18 -11.08
CA ARG A 756 -35.99 -0.31 -11.12
C ARG A 756 -36.51 -0.10 -12.55
N VAL A 757 -35.62 0.02 -13.54
CA VAL A 757 -36.03 0.04 -14.97
C VAL A 757 -36.74 -1.26 -15.36
N VAL A 758 -36.20 -2.41 -14.94
CA VAL A 758 -36.84 -3.72 -15.19
C VAL A 758 -38.19 -3.83 -14.48
N ALA A 759 -38.30 -3.37 -13.22
CA ALA A 759 -39.56 -3.35 -12.49
C ALA A 759 -40.67 -2.54 -13.20
N ALA A 760 -40.32 -1.39 -13.77
CA ALA A 760 -41.26 -0.56 -14.52
C ALA A 760 -41.71 -1.23 -15.83
N ASN A 761 -40.78 -1.85 -16.57
CA ASN A 761 -41.10 -2.61 -17.77
C ASN A 761 -42.00 -3.83 -17.47
N LEU A 762 -41.74 -4.55 -16.37
CA LEU A 762 -42.59 -5.65 -15.93
C LEU A 762 -44.02 -5.19 -15.60
N ALA A 763 -44.16 -4.07 -14.89
CA ALA A 763 -45.46 -3.51 -14.55
C ALA A 763 -46.25 -3.08 -15.81
N LEU A 764 -45.57 -2.52 -16.82
CA LEU A 764 -46.17 -2.23 -18.13
C LEU A 764 -46.69 -3.52 -18.80
N ALA A 765 -45.87 -4.57 -18.85
CA ALA A 765 -46.26 -5.84 -19.46
C ALA A 765 -47.41 -6.54 -18.72
N LEU A 766 -47.51 -6.35 -17.40
CA LEU A 766 -48.62 -6.80 -16.57
C LEU A 766 -49.87 -5.90 -16.64
N LYS A 767 -49.87 -4.88 -17.51
CA LYS A 767 -50.95 -3.89 -17.67
C LYS A 767 -51.31 -3.16 -16.35
N LYS A 768 -50.29 -2.80 -15.57
CA LYS A 768 -50.41 -2.03 -14.31
C LYS A 768 -49.76 -0.64 -14.45
N PRO A 769 -50.41 0.31 -15.14
CA PRO A 769 -49.79 1.58 -15.53
C PRO A 769 -49.35 2.44 -14.34
N ASP A 770 -50.13 2.49 -13.25
CA ASP A 770 -49.77 3.28 -12.05
C ASP A 770 -48.53 2.72 -11.35
N ALA A 771 -48.43 1.40 -11.24
CA ALA A 771 -47.26 0.73 -10.68
C ALA A 771 -46.02 0.95 -11.57
N ALA A 772 -46.20 0.92 -12.90
CA ALA A 772 -45.13 1.21 -13.84
C ALA A 772 -44.63 2.66 -13.74
N LEU A 773 -45.54 3.62 -13.55
CA LEU A 773 -45.18 5.03 -13.36
C LEU A 773 -44.44 5.26 -12.04
N ALA A 774 -44.90 4.64 -10.95
CA ALA A 774 -44.22 4.70 -9.66
C ALA A 774 -42.79 4.13 -9.73
N ALA A 775 -42.63 2.95 -10.35
CA ALA A 775 -41.33 2.31 -10.54
C ALA A 775 -40.40 3.13 -11.45
N ALA A 776 -40.90 3.70 -12.54
CA ALA A 776 -40.10 4.51 -13.45
C ALA A 776 -39.63 5.83 -12.80
N ARG A 777 -40.48 6.50 -12.02
CA ARG A 777 -40.07 7.66 -11.20
C ARG A 777 -38.99 7.27 -10.19
N SER A 778 -39.10 6.08 -9.61
CA SER A 778 -38.06 5.53 -8.73
C SER A 778 -36.75 5.27 -9.48
N ALA A 779 -36.79 4.77 -10.71
CA ALA A 779 -35.63 4.55 -11.55
C ALA A 779 -34.89 5.87 -11.86
N ILE A 780 -35.62 6.92 -12.26
CA ILE A 780 -35.03 8.25 -12.53
C ILE A 780 -34.26 8.81 -11.33
N ARG A 781 -34.75 8.57 -10.10
CA ARG A 781 -34.05 9.01 -8.88
C ARG A 781 -32.80 8.19 -8.56
N ALA A 782 -32.73 6.93 -9.00
CA ALA A 782 -31.60 6.04 -8.70
C ALA A 782 -30.53 6.01 -9.80
N CYS A 783 -30.91 6.33 -11.04
CA CYS A 783 -30.00 6.33 -12.16
C CYS A 783 -29.19 7.64 -12.23
N PRO A 784 -27.96 7.60 -12.76
CA PRO A 784 -27.23 8.81 -13.12
C PRO A 784 -28.06 9.69 -14.07
N GLU A 785 -27.89 11.01 -13.98
CA GLU A 785 -28.54 11.96 -14.88
C GLU A 785 -28.27 11.60 -16.34
N GLY A 786 -29.30 11.69 -17.19
CA GLY A 786 -29.20 11.32 -18.60
C GLY A 786 -29.27 9.82 -18.90
N ASN A 787 -29.63 8.96 -17.94
CA ASN A 787 -29.85 7.54 -18.24
C ASN A 787 -31.06 7.34 -19.17
N GLU A 788 -30.76 7.09 -20.44
CA GLU A 788 -31.75 6.93 -21.52
C GLU A 788 -32.81 5.86 -21.22
N GLN A 789 -32.41 4.71 -20.66
CA GLN A 789 -33.31 3.60 -20.37
C GLN A 789 -34.35 3.94 -19.28
N ALA A 790 -33.92 4.65 -18.24
CA ALA A 790 -34.83 5.15 -17.20
C ALA A 790 -35.78 6.21 -17.72
N TRP A 791 -35.32 7.05 -18.67
CA TRP A 791 -36.17 8.04 -19.29
C TRP A 791 -37.19 7.41 -20.25
N MET A 792 -36.76 6.47 -21.10
CA MET A 792 -37.64 5.71 -21.99
C MET A 792 -38.77 5.02 -21.23
N VAL A 793 -38.45 4.34 -20.11
CA VAL A 793 -39.50 3.66 -19.33
C VAL A 793 -40.42 4.64 -18.61
N LEU A 794 -39.94 5.83 -18.21
CA LEU A 794 -40.80 6.88 -17.65
C LEU A 794 -41.82 7.38 -18.68
N VAL A 795 -41.37 7.74 -19.88
CA VAL A 795 -42.26 8.25 -20.93
C VAL A 795 -43.31 7.20 -21.29
N ARG A 796 -42.90 5.93 -21.47
CA ARG A 796 -43.83 4.81 -21.71
C ARG A 796 -44.85 4.65 -20.60
N SER A 797 -44.42 4.72 -19.33
CA SER A 797 -45.33 4.61 -18.18
C SER A 797 -46.33 5.77 -18.10
N ARG A 798 -45.93 7.00 -18.43
CA ARG A 798 -46.84 8.16 -18.47
C ARG A 798 -47.89 8.01 -19.57
N LEU A 799 -47.48 7.58 -20.77
CA LEU A 799 -48.42 7.28 -21.85
C LEU A 799 -49.41 6.17 -21.45
N ALA A 800 -48.94 5.12 -20.77
CA ALA A 800 -49.80 4.04 -20.30
C ALA A 800 -50.83 4.50 -19.25
N THR A 801 -50.57 5.59 -18.52
CA THR A 801 -51.55 6.24 -17.61
C THR A 801 -52.48 7.24 -18.32
N GLY A 802 -52.33 7.46 -19.63
CA GLY A 802 -53.12 8.45 -20.39
C GLY A 802 -52.59 9.89 -20.30
N ASP A 803 -51.37 10.10 -19.80
CA ASP A 803 -50.75 11.43 -19.71
C ASP A 803 -50.29 11.91 -21.10
N GLN A 804 -51.10 12.78 -21.71
CA GLN A 804 -50.85 13.34 -23.04
C GLN A 804 -49.58 14.19 -23.11
N THR A 805 -49.09 14.73 -21.99
CA THR A 805 -47.85 15.51 -21.97
C THR A 805 -46.60 14.67 -22.28
N ALA A 806 -46.72 13.33 -22.29
CA ALA A 806 -45.64 12.43 -22.63
C ALA A 806 -45.55 12.08 -24.13
N VAL A 807 -46.48 12.53 -24.97
CA VAL A 807 -46.48 12.27 -26.42
C VAL A 807 -45.29 12.93 -27.10
N GLU A 808 -45.05 14.22 -26.88
CA GLU A 808 -43.93 14.95 -27.49
C GLU A 808 -42.55 14.38 -27.08
N PRO A 809 -42.27 14.10 -25.78
CA PRO A 809 -41.08 13.35 -25.36
C PRO A 809 -40.92 11.99 -26.06
N MET A 810 -42.02 11.26 -26.29
CA MET A 810 -41.99 9.97 -26.99
C MET A 810 -41.68 10.14 -28.48
N VAL A 811 -42.20 11.18 -29.14
CA VAL A 811 -41.84 11.51 -30.52
C VAL A 811 -40.33 11.73 -30.64
N ALA A 812 -39.75 12.52 -29.72
CA ALA A 812 -38.32 12.77 -29.68
C ALA A 812 -37.51 11.47 -29.46
N LEU A 813 -37.96 10.57 -28.57
CA LEU A 813 -37.36 9.26 -28.37
C LEU A 813 -37.39 8.40 -29.64
N VAL A 814 -38.55 8.32 -30.30
CA VAL A 814 -38.72 7.53 -31.52
C VAL A 814 -37.87 8.08 -32.67
N GLN A 815 -37.65 9.38 -32.72
CA GLN A 815 -36.74 10.03 -33.68
C GLN A 815 -35.26 9.72 -33.38
N GLY A 816 -34.86 9.76 -32.10
CA GLY A 816 -33.51 9.39 -31.67
C GLY A 816 -33.20 7.90 -31.86
N HIS A 817 -34.22 7.04 -31.82
CA HIS A 817 -34.09 5.58 -31.91
C HIS A 817 -35.02 5.00 -32.98
N PRO A 818 -34.78 5.28 -34.28
CA PRO A 818 -35.73 4.95 -35.35
C PRO A 818 -36.01 3.45 -35.50
N ARG A 819 -35.08 2.59 -35.06
CA ARG A 819 -35.20 1.12 -35.09
C ARG A 819 -35.83 0.50 -33.85
N GLN A 820 -36.12 1.28 -32.80
CA GLN A 820 -36.82 0.76 -31.62
C GLN A 820 -38.33 0.72 -31.85
N TYR A 821 -38.78 -0.27 -32.61
CA TYR A 821 -40.18 -0.42 -33.00
C TYR A 821 -41.15 -0.53 -31.82
N GLY A 822 -40.69 -1.04 -30.67
CA GLY A 822 -41.48 -1.06 -29.43
C GLY A 822 -41.87 0.34 -28.93
N LEU A 823 -40.97 1.32 -29.02
CA LEU A 823 -41.28 2.72 -28.68
C LEU A 823 -42.30 3.30 -29.65
N ARG A 824 -42.12 3.02 -30.95
CA ARG A 824 -43.03 3.48 -32.00
C ARG A 824 -44.44 2.91 -31.82
N ARG A 825 -44.58 1.63 -31.44
CA ARG A 825 -45.88 1.03 -31.12
C ARG A 825 -46.54 1.67 -29.90
N ALA A 826 -45.76 1.96 -28.84
CA ALA A 826 -46.28 2.66 -27.67
C ALA A 826 -46.76 4.09 -28.01
N LEU A 827 -46.05 4.78 -28.91
CA LEU A 827 -46.47 6.09 -29.44
C LEU A 827 -47.75 5.99 -30.26
N VAL A 828 -47.86 5.01 -31.16
CA VAL A 828 -49.09 4.76 -31.93
C VAL A 828 -50.28 4.55 -30.99
N ASP A 829 -50.14 3.66 -30.00
CA ASP A 829 -51.21 3.41 -29.02
C ASP A 829 -51.65 4.69 -28.29
N ALA A 830 -50.70 5.56 -27.93
CA ALA A 830 -50.99 6.84 -27.28
C ALA A 830 -51.69 7.84 -28.21
N LEU A 831 -51.24 7.99 -29.46
CA LEU A 831 -51.84 8.88 -30.45
C LEU A 831 -53.26 8.46 -30.79
N LEU A 832 -53.51 7.16 -30.89
CA LEU A 832 -54.86 6.62 -31.07
C LEU A 832 -55.77 6.93 -29.89
N ALA A 833 -55.27 6.84 -28.66
CA ALA A 833 -56.01 7.22 -27.45
C ALA A 833 -56.27 8.74 -27.36
N ALA A 834 -55.40 9.55 -27.98
CA ALA A 834 -55.55 11.00 -28.09
C ALA A 834 -56.44 11.44 -29.27
N HIS A 835 -56.94 10.51 -30.07
CA HIS A 835 -57.65 10.76 -31.33
C HIS A 835 -56.80 11.48 -32.42
N ASP A 836 -55.46 11.43 -32.33
CA ASP A 836 -54.56 11.93 -33.38
C ASP A 836 -54.24 10.83 -34.40
N TYR A 837 -55.24 10.52 -35.23
CA TYR A 837 -55.17 9.43 -36.20
C TYR A 837 -54.14 9.66 -37.30
N ASN A 838 -53.92 10.92 -37.73
CA ASN A 838 -52.98 11.26 -38.79
C ASN A 838 -51.53 11.00 -38.36
N ALA A 839 -51.17 11.41 -37.14
CA ALA A 839 -49.86 11.09 -36.60
C ALA A 839 -49.69 9.58 -36.39
N ALA A 840 -50.72 8.89 -35.87
CA ALA A 840 -50.69 7.44 -35.69
C ALA A 840 -50.44 6.69 -37.01
N MET A 841 -51.16 7.05 -38.08
CA MET A 841 -50.97 6.50 -39.43
C MET A 841 -49.53 6.64 -39.91
N THR A 842 -48.93 7.82 -39.74
CA THR A 842 -47.55 8.09 -40.14
C THR A 842 -46.58 7.12 -39.47
N HIS A 843 -46.75 6.84 -38.18
CA HIS A 843 -45.90 5.89 -37.47
C HIS A 843 -46.19 4.42 -37.84
N ILE A 844 -47.45 4.05 -38.11
CA ILE A 844 -47.80 2.70 -38.58
C ILE A 844 -47.23 2.44 -39.97
N GLN A 845 -47.27 3.42 -40.88
CA GLN A 845 -46.66 3.35 -42.21
C GLN A 845 -45.16 3.00 -42.11
N VAL A 846 -44.46 3.58 -41.14
CA VAL A 846 -43.05 3.24 -40.89
C VAL A 846 -42.89 1.78 -40.45
N LEU A 847 -43.78 1.25 -39.60
CA LEU A 847 -43.73 -0.17 -39.21
C LEU A 847 -44.00 -1.09 -40.41
N VAL A 848 -44.92 -0.71 -41.30
CA VAL A 848 -45.27 -1.49 -42.50
C VAL A 848 -44.12 -1.49 -43.51
N THR A 849 -43.59 -0.31 -43.84
CA THR A 849 -42.48 -0.14 -44.78
C THR A 849 -41.18 -0.79 -44.30
N THR A 850 -40.97 -0.88 -42.99
CA THR A 850 -39.83 -1.61 -42.40
C THR A 850 -40.06 -3.11 -42.26
N GLY A 851 -41.24 -3.61 -42.63
CA GLY A 851 -41.58 -5.05 -42.62
C GLY A 851 -41.88 -5.62 -41.24
N VAL A 852 -41.97 -4.79 -40.20
CA VAL A 852 -42.17 -5.22 -38.80
C VAL A 852 -43.60 -5.02 -38.29
N ALA A 853 -44.49 -4.45 -39.09
CA ALA A 853 -45.90 -4.30 -38.72
C ALA A 853 -46.59 -5.67 -38.59
N THR A 854 -47.28 -5.85 -37.48
CA THR A 854 -48.21 -6.95 -37.23
C THR A 854 -49.42 -6.88 -38.16
N GLU A 855 -50.10 -8.00 -38.37
CA GLU A 855 -51.32 -8.03 -39.21
C GLU A 855 -52.37 -7.03 -38.72
N ARG A 856 -52.53 -6.93 -37.40
CA ARG A 856 -53.41 -5.94 -36.78
C ARG A 856 -53.04 -4.50 -37.14
N GLU A 857 -51.75 -4.17 -37.13
CA GLU A 857 -51.28 -2.82 -37.48
C GLU A 857 -51.52 -2.51 -38.96
N ARG A 858 -51.37 -3.51 -39.85
CA ARG A 858 -51.72 -3.38 -41.28
C ARG A 858 -53.21 -3.14 -41.48
N THR A 859 -54.06 -3.96 -40.86
CA THR A 859 -55.52 -3.77 -40.89
C THR A 859 -55.93 -2.42 -40.31
N LEU A 860 -55.26 -1.97 -39.23
CA LEU A 860 -55.53 -0.68 -38.62
C LEU A 860 -55.18 0.46 -39.58
N LEU A 861 -54.03 0.40 -40.26
CA LEU A 861 -53.64 1.38 -41.26
C LEU A 861 -54.66 1.47 -42.40
N GLU A 862 -55.09 0.33 -42.96
CA GLU A 862 -56.11 0.29 -44.02
C GLU A 862 -57.45 0.90 -43.58
N ARG A 863 -57.84 0.67 -42.32
CA ARG A 863 -59.07 1.25 -41.78
C ARG A 863 -58.94 2.76 -41.61
N LEU A 864 -57.84 3.24 -41.03
CA LEU A 864 -57.59 4.66 -40.84
C LEU A 864 -57.51 5.39 -42.19
N ASP A 865 -56.89 4.79 -43.20
CA ASP A 865 -56.81 5.31 -44.57
C ASP A 865 -58.19 5.44 -45.23
N ARG A 866 -59.12 4.53 -44.91
CA ARG A 866 -60.53 4.57 -45.35
C ARG A 866 -61.44 5.44 -44.47
N GLY A 867 -60.90 6.14 -43.47
CA GLY A 867 -61.69 6.92 -42.51
C GLY A 867 -62.62 6.08 -41.62
N LEU A 868 -62.35 4.78 -41.48
CA LEU A 868 -63.15 3.87 -40.67
C LEU A 868 -62.76 3.97 -39.19
N PRO A 869 -63.72 3.82 -38.25
CA PRO A 869 -63.44 3.93 -36.82
C PRO A 869 -62.46 2.83 -36.36
N VAL A 870 -61.62 3.19 -35.38
CA VAL A 870 -60.69 2.25 -34.71
C VAL A 870 -61.50 1.20 -33.96
N LEU A 871 -61.25 -0.07 -34.25
CA LEU A 871 -61.92 -1.16 -33.53
C LEU A 871 -61.41 -1.21 -32.09
N PRO A 872 -62.30 -1.35 -31.09
CA PRO A 872 -61.89 -1.50 -29.71
C PRO A 872 -60.97 -2.72 -29.56
N ARG A 873 -59.94 -2.57 -28.73
CA ARG A 873 -58.92 -3.59 -28.44
C ARG A 873 -59.61 -4.71 -27.64
N ARG A 874 -60.10 -5.74 -28.34
CA ARG A 874 -60.58 -6.99 -27.71
C ARG A 874 -59.45 -7.70 -26.96
#